data_AF-A0A9E3A3V2-F1
#
_entry.id   AF-A0A9E3A3V2-F1
#
_cell.length_a   1.000
_cell.length_b   1.000
_cell.length_c   1.000
_cell.angle_alpha   90.00
_cell.angle_beta   90.00
_cell.angle_gamma   90.00
#
_symmetry.space_group_name_H-M   'P 1'
#
loop_
_entity.id
_entity.type
_entity.pdbx_description
1 polymer ?
#
loop_
_entity_poly.entity_id
_entity_poly.type
_entity_poly.pdbx_seq_one_letter_code
_entity_poly.pdbx_strand_id
1 'polypeptide(L)'
;GLTPLKRCQLLTEDDYLAKVEEFGDDFHASMGAEGIRALLRALDLNKEIDNLRKELEATSSDAKIKKFAKRLKVLEGFKASNIKPDWMIMEVLPVLPPELRPLVPLDGGRFATSDLNDLYRRVINRNNRLKRLLELKAPEIIVRNEKRMLQEAVDSLLDNGRRGKAMTGANKRPLKSLADMIKGKGGRFRQNLLGKRVDYSGRSVIVVGPQLKLHQCGLPKKMALELFKPFIFNKLALLGLATTIKAAKRLVEQEVPEVWDILEEVIREHPVMLNRAPTLHRLGIQAFEPILVEGKAIQLHPLVCAAFNADFDGDQMAVHVPLSLEAQMEARTLMLASNNVLSPANGEPIIVPSQDIVLGLYYATRERVNAKGEGMSFSDLAEVHRAYDSRQVDIGARIWVRIKEKDIAEDGEITESIKRYETTVGRALLSEILPAGLSFALLNKPLKKKEISRLINAAFRRCGLRETVIFADKLMQAGFTNATRAGISFGVNDMSIPAAKQQLIKDAETEVKEIENQYTSGLVTAGERYNKVVDIWSRCGEQVGKVMMEQLGQEDVENRHGKKVKQEAFNSIYMMADSGARGSAAQIRQLAGMRGLMAKPDGSIIETPITANFREGLNVLQYFISTHGARKGLADTALKTANSGYLTRRLVDVTQDLVVTEDDCGTQNGVAMKALVEGGEVVEALRERILGRTLAIDLIHPETQDVLFAAGTLIDEDGVETIDNVGIDEVKVRTALSCDTRWGVCSKCYGRDLGRGSPVNVGEAIGVIAAQSIGEPGTQLTMRTFHIGGAASRTAVQSHVEAKSSGTVRFTATMRYLSNAKGEKIVISRSGEVIITDDNGRERERHKVPYGALLSVADGDTVRAGKTVANWDPHHRPIITEYAGTVKFEHVEEGTTVAKQIDDVTGLSTLVVIDAKRRTTAAAKGQRPSVKLINEAGEEVRIAGTDHAVNISFPVGAVIAVRDGQQVQVGEVLARIPQEVSKTRDITGGLPRVAELFEARSPKDAGILAEVTGTVSFGKDTKGKQRLVITDLDKQEHEYLIAKDKHLLVHDGQVVNKGEMIVDGPVDPHDLLRLLGIEELARYIIDEVQDVYRLQGVK
;
A
#
# COMPACT_ATOMS: atom_id res chain seq x y z
N GLY A 1 2.76 -7.52 -64.26
CA GLY A 1 3.29 -8.67 -64.99
C GLY A 1 2.25 -9.13 -65.99
N LEU A 2 2.62 -10.01 -66.92
CA LEU A 2 1.72 -10.60 -67.91
C LEU A 2 0.69 -11.59 -67.30
N THR A 3 0.74 -11.81 -65.98
CA THR A 3 -0.23 -12.62 -65.22
C THR A 3 -1.11 -11.73 -64.32
N PRO A 4 -2.39 -12.12 -64.08
CA PRO A 4 -3.32 -11.39 -63.21
C PRO A 4 -3.09 -11.62 -61.70
N LEU A 5 -2.09 -12.45 -61.34
CA LEU A 5 -1.82 -12.85 -59.97
C LEU A 5 -1.09 -11.75 -59.19
N LYS A 6 -1.47 -11.59 -57.91
CA LYS A 6 -0.82 -10.64 -57.00
C LYS A 6 0.30 -11.34 -56.22
N ARG A 7 1.36 -10.59 -55.90
CA ARG A 7 2.40 -11.05 -54.97
C ARG A 7 1.76 -11.34 -53.60
N CYS A 8 2.15 -12.45 -52.97
CA CYS A 8 1.56 -12.97 -51.73
C CYS A 8 0.11 -13.47 -51.84
N GLN A 9 -0.40 -13.72 -53.04
CA GLN A 9 -1.65 -14.43 -53.23
C GLN A 9 -1.47 -15.91 -52.91
N LEU A 10 -2.39 -16.48 -52.12
CA LEU A 10 -2.43 -17.90 -51.82
C LEU A 10 -3.14 -18.64 -52.96
N LEU A 11 -2.57 -19.78 -53.37
CA LEU A 11 -3.14 -20.67 -54.38
C LEU A 11 -3.37 -22.05 -53.74
N THR A 12 -4.48 -22.70 -54.07
CA THR A 12 -4.68 -24.12 -53.76
C THR A 12 -3.85 -24.99 -54.71
N GLU A 13 -3.71 -26.29 -54.45
CA GLU A 13 -2.95 -27.17 -55.35
C GLU A 13 -3.61 -27.26 -56.74
N ASP A 14 -4.94 -27.37 -56.79
CA ASP A 14 -5.70 -27.40 -58.05
C ASP A 14 -5.59 -26.07 -58.80
N ASP A 15 -5.70 -24.93 -58.09
CA ASP A 15 -5.52 -23.61 -58.70
C ASP A 15 -4.09 -23.41 -59.22
N TYR A 16 -3.09 -23.90 -58.48
CA TYR A 16 -1.69 -23.83 -58.90
C TYR A 16 -1.48 -24.60 -60.20
N LEU A 17 -1.97 -25.84 -60.28
CA LEU A 17 -1.87 -26.66 -61.49
C LEU A 17 -2.57 -25.99 -62.68
N ALA A 18 -3.80 -25.52 -62.50
CA ALA A 18 -4.54 -24.81 -63.55
C ALA A 18 -3.81 -23.55 -64.03
N LYS A 19 -3.20 -22.80 -63.11
CA LYS A 19 -2.44 -21.59 -63.46
C LYS A 19 -1.09 -21.91 -64.10
N VAL A 20 -0.43 -23.01 -63.73
CA VAL A 20 0.79 -23.50 -64.39
C VAL A 20 0.47 -23.91 -65.83
N GLU A 21 -0.66 -24.56 -66.07
CA GLU A 21 -1.12 -24.87 -67.44
C GLU A 21 -1.42 -23.61 -68.26
N GLU A 22 -1.99 -22.57 -67.64
CA GLU A 22 -2.39 -21.33 -68.32
C GLU A 22 -1.21 -20.38 -68.61
N PHE A 23 -0.27 -20.24 -67.68
CA PHE A 23 0.78 -19.22 -67.72
C PHE A 23 2.22 -19.77 -67.82
N GLY A 24 2.39 -21.10 -67.83
CA GLY A 24 3.69 -21.73 -68.03
C GLY A 24 4.79 -21.20 -67.09
N ASP A 25 5.92 -20.81 -67.67
CA ASP A 25 7.12 -20.33 -66.97
C ASP A 25 7.03 -18.86 -66.49
N ASP A 26 5.97 -18.12 -66.83
CA ASP A 26 5.85 -16.67 -66.56
C ASP A 26 5.45 -16.33 -65.11
N PHE A 27 5.16 -17.32 -64.28
CA PHE A 27 5.02 -17.14 -62.83
C PHE A 27 5.66 -18.27 -62.04
N HIS A 28 6.22 -17.91 -60.88
CA HIS A 28 6.85 -18.85 -59.97
C HIS A 28 6.11 -18.84 -58.63
N ALA A 29 5.51 -19.97 -58.25
CA ALA A 29 4.97 -20.17 -56.91
C ALA A 29 5.78 -21.23 -56.16
N SER A 30 5.89 -21.05 -54.84
CA SER A 30 6.61 -21.97 -53.98
C SER A 30 5.83 -22.15 -52.68
N MET A 31 6.00 -23.30 -52.03
CA MET A 31 5.26 -23.66 -50.82
C MET A 31 6.16 -23.76 -49.59
N GLY A 32 5.58 -23.60 -48.41
CA GLY A 32 6.27 -23.79 -47.13
C GLY A 32 7.32 -22.72 -46.79
N ALA A 33 8.28 -23.08 -45.94
CA ALA A 33 9.29 -22.16 -45.41
C ALA A 33 10.20 -21.57 -46.49
N GLU A 34 10.50 -22.33 -47.55
CA GLU A 34 11.30 -21.89 -48.70
C GLU A 34 10.62 -20.73 -49.44
N GLY A 35 9.31 -20.82 -49.67
CA GLY A 35 8.55 -19.75 -50.31
C GLY A 35 8.46 -18.48 -49.46
N ILE A 36 8.28 -18.62 -48.14
CA ILE A 36 8.31 -17.47 -47.23
C ILE A 36 9.68 -16.79 -47.25
N ARG A 37 10.77 -17.57 -47.23
CA ARG A 37 12.12 -17.03 -47.27
C ARG A 37 12.40 -16.31 -48.59
N ALA A 38 11.98 -16.86 -49.72
CA ALA A 38 12.12 -16.21 -51.03
C ALA A 38 11.38 -14.86 -51.06
N LEU A 39 10.17 -14.80 -50.50
CA LEU A 39 9.41 -13.54 -50.38
C LEU A 39 10.12 -12.50 -49.53
N LEU A 40 10.71 -12.90 -48.40
CA LEU A 40 11.46 -12.02 -47.50
C LEU A 40 12.79 -11.55 -48.10
N ARG A 41 13.47 -12.41 -48.87
CA ARG A 41 14.72 -12.05 -49.56
C ARG A 41 14.48 -11.04 -50.68
N ALA A 42 13.35 -11.16 -51.39
CA ALA A 42 12.96 -10.22 -52.44
C ALA A 42 12.28 -8.94 -51.91
N LEU A 43 12.30 -8.70 -50.60
CA LEU A 43 11.71 -7.51 -49.98
C LEU A 43 12.74 -6.37 -49.97
N ASP A 44 12.44 -5.28 -50.66
CA ASP A 44 13.24 -4.04 -50.59
C ASP A 44 12.71 -3.17 -49.45
N LEU A 45 13.48 -3.10 -48.36
CA LEU A 45 13.12 -2.35 -47.17
C LEU A 45 12.98 -0.85 -47.42
N ASN A 46 13.84 -0.26 -48.26
CA ASN A 46 13.82 1.19 -48.49
C ASN A 46 12.55 1.60 -49.23
N LYS A 47 12.25 0.88 -50.31
CA LYS A 47 11.07 1.13 -51.12
C LYS A 47 9.77 0.94 -50.33
N GLU A 48 9.69 -0.09 -49.48
CA GLU A 48 8.52 -0.32 -48.62
C GLU A 48 8.36 0.73 -47.51
N ILE A 49 9.45 1.21 -46.92
CA ILE A 49 9.41 2.29 -45.92
C ILE A 49 8.86 3.57 -46.58
N ASP A 50 9.37 3.94 -47.76
CA ASP A 50 8.92 5.13 -48.48
C ASP A 50 7.45 5.03 -48.91
N ASN A 51 7.02 3.85 -49.36
CA ASN A 51 5.62 3.59 -49.69
C ASN A 51 4.72 3.71 -48.45
N LEU A 52 5.12 3.14 -47.31
CA LEU A 52 4.33 3.21 -46.08
C LEU A 52 4.26 4.63 -45.52
N ARG A 53 5.29 5.46 -45.69
CA ARG A 53 5.24 6.88 -45.31
C ARG A 53 4.22 7.64 -46.17
N LYS A 54 4.24 7.45 -47.49
CA LYS A 54 3.24 8.03 -48.40
C LYS A 54 1.82 7.56 -48.09
N GLU A 55 1.63 6.26 -47.82
CA GLU A 55 0.33 5.72 -47.44
C GLU A 55 -0.16 6.24 -46.09
N LEU A 56 0.75 6.49 -45.15
CA LEU A 56 0.43 7.06 -43.84
C LEU A 56 0.01 8.53 -43.97
N GLU A 57 0.68 9.32 -44.81
CA GLU A 57 0.28 10.70 -45.12
C GLU A 57 -1.07 10.77 -45.86
N ALA A 58 -1.35 9.82 -46.75
CA ALA A 58 -2.58 9.80 -47.55
C ALA A 58 -3.82 9.28 -46.80
N THR A 59 -3.64 8.59 -45.66
CA THR A 59 -4.74 7.88 -44.99
C THR A 59 -5.22 8.63 -43.74
N SER A 60 -6.50 9.00 -43.68
CA SER A 60 -7.13 9.62 -42.51
C SER A 60 -7.75 8.63 -41.50
N SER A 61 -7.59 7.32 -41.71
CA SER A 61 -8.21 6.28 -40.86
C SER A 61 -7.27 5.82 -39.73
N ASP A 62 -7.66 6.04 -38.48
CA ASP A 62 -6.90 5.67 -37.27
C ASP A 62 -6.45 4.21 -37.22
N ALA A 63 -7.33 3.27 -37.61
CA ALA A 63 -7.01 1.85 -37.60
C ALA A 63 -5.88 1.50 -38.58
N LYS A 64 -5.88 2.14 -39.76
CA LYS A 64 -4.82 1.98 -40.77
C LYS A 64 -3.55 2.69 -40.33
N ILE A 65 -3.65 3.90 -39.77
CA ILE A 65 -2.51 4.65 -39.22
C ILE A 65 -1.79 3.82 -38.16
N LYS A 66 -2.50 3.26 -37.17
CA LYS A 66 -1.91 2.39 -36.14
C LYS A 66 -1.23 1.16 -36.73
N LYS A 67 -1.84 0.53 -37.74
CA LYS A 67 -1.27 -0.65 -38.43
C LYS A 67 0.00 -0.30 -39.20
N PHE A 68 -0.02 0.78 -39.98
CA PHE A 68 1.12 1.26 -40.75
C PHE A 68 2.25 1.73 -39.86
N ALA A 69 1.97 2.53 -38.82
CA ALA A 69 2.96 2.97 -37.83
C ALA A 69 3.66 1.78 -37.17
N LYS A 70 2.91 0.74 -36.77
CA LYS A 70 3.51 -0.49 -36.19
C LYS A 70 4.41 -1.21 -37.19
N ARG A 71 4.00 -1.32 -38.46
CA ARG A 71 4.80 -1.96 -39.51
C ARG A 71 6.05 -1.15 -39.85
N LEU A 72 5.90 0.17 -39.98
CA LEU A 72 6.98 1.12 -40.25
C LEU A 72 8.06 1.03 -39.17
N LYS A 73 7.66 1.07 -37.89
CA LYS A 73 8.58 0.91 -36.75
C LYS A 73 9.39 -0.39 -36.83
N VAL A 74 8.79 -1.49 -37.27
CA VAL A 74 9.49 -2.76 -37.45
C VAL A 74 10.50 -2.70 -38.61
N LEU A 75 10.10 -2.14 -39.76
CA LEU A 75 10.98 -2.03 -40.93
C LEU A 75 12.14 -1.05 -40.70
N GLU A 76 11.88 0.09 -40.06
CA GLU A 76 12.92 1.02 -39.62
C GLU A 76 13.85 0.38 -38.60
N GLY A 77 13.34 -0.45 -37.69
CA GLY A 77 14.14 -1.27 -36.80
C GLY A 77 15.08 -2.24 -37.55
N PHE A 78 14.59 -2.92 -38.60
CA PHE A 78 15.43 -3.77 -39.46
C PHE A 78 16.50 -2.97 -40.20
N LYS A 79 16.13 -1.79 -40.72
CA LYS A 79 17.06 -0.89 -41.41
C LYS A 79 18.16 -0.37 -40.47
N ALA A 80 17.79 0.07 -39.26
CA ALA A 80 18.72 0.59 -38.27
C ALA A 80 19.66 -0.50 -37.72
N SER A 81 19.15 -1.72 -37.53
CA SER A 81 19.94 -2.86 -37.03
C SER A 81 20.76 -3.59 -38.09
N ASN A 82 20.56 -3.27 -39.37
CA ASN A 82 21.16 -3.96 -40.53
C ASN A 82 20.88 -5.49 -40.55
N ILE A 83 19.81 -5.93 -39.88
CA ILE A 83 19.37 -7.33 -39.87
C ILE A 83 18.56 -7.59 -41.13
N LYS A 84 18.85 -8.69 -41.81
CA LYS A 84 18.07 -9.08 -43.00
C LYS A 84 16.81 -9.87 -42.59
N PRO A 85 15.63 -9.56 -43.17
CA PRO A 85 14.39 -10.27 -42.84
C PRO A 85 14.43 -11.79 -43.11
N ASP A 86 15.22 -12.24 -44.10
CA ASP A 86 15.32 -13.65 -44.47
C ASP A 86 15.99 -14.53 -43.40
N TRP A 87 16.71 -13.93 -42.44
CA TRP A 87 17.30 -14.63 -41.29
C TRP A 87 16.26 -15.21 -40.32
N MET A 88 15.00 -14.78 -40.38
CA MET A 88 13.92 -15.39 -39.59
C MET A 88 13.69 -16.86 -39.93
N ILE A 89 14.07 -17.28 -41.14
CA ILE A 89 13.98 -18.67 -41.59
C ILE A 89 15.38 -19.28 -41.53
N MET A 90 15.63 -20.06 -40.47
CA MET A 90 16.93 -20.67 -40.20
C MET A 90 17.21 -21.84 -41.14
N GLU A 91 18.34 -21.80 -41.85
CA GLU A 91 18.88 -22.96 -42.57
C GLU A 91 19.80 -23.82 -41.69
N VAL A 92 20.46 -23.19 -40.72
CA VAL A 92 21.44 -23.82 -39.85
C VAL A 92 20.99 -23.67 -38.41
N LEU A 93 20.92 -24.80 -37.70
CA LEU A 93 20.58 -24.83 -36.28
C LEU A 93 21.86 -25.02 -35.45
N PRO A 94 22.25 -24.04 -34.61
CA PRO A 94 23.39 -24.20 -33.72
C PRO A 94 23.11 -25.24 -32.63
N VAL A 95 24.13 -26.04 -32.29
CA VAL A 95 24.04 -27.06 -31.26
C VAL A 95 24.78 -26.60 -30.01
N LEU A 96 24.11 -26.66 -28.85
CA LEU A 96 24.68 -26.26 -27.57
C LEU A 96 25.90 -27.14 -27.20
N PRO A 97 26.99 -26.57 -26.65
CA PRO A 97 28.15 -27.34 -26.20
C PRO A 97 27.78 -28.45 -25.19
N PRO A 98 28.39 -29.64 -25.25
CA PRO A 98 28.08 -30.77 -24.36
C PRO A 98 28.19 -30.47 -22.86
N GLU A 99 29.11 -29.59 -22.44
CA GLU A 99 29.28 -29.20 -21.04
C GLU A 99 28.04 -28.52 -20.44
N LEU A 100 27.28 -27.79 -21.27
CA LEU A 100 26.03 -27.16 -20.87
C LEU A 100 24.82 -28.13 -20.91
N ARG A 101 25.02 -29.34 -21.46
CA ARG A 101 24.05 -30.43 -21.52
C ARG A 101 24.71 -31.77 -21.12
N PRO A 102 25.28 -31.85 -19.91
CA PRO A 102 26.21 -32.91 -19.55
C PRO A 102 25.52 -34.27 -19.54
N LEU A 103 26.31 -35.30 -19.83
CA LEU A 103 25.95 -36.70 -19.70
C LEU A 103 26.84 -37.27 -18.61
N VAL A 104 26.34 -37.23 -17.37
CA VAL A 104 27.14 -37.58 -16.18
C VAL A 104 26.85 -39.04 -15.83
N PRO A 105 27.88 -39.91 -15.74
CA PRO A 105 27.69 -41.25 -15.20
C PRO A 105 27.34 -41.13 -13.71
N LEU A 106 26.27 -41.82 -13.31
CA LEU A 106 25.91 -42.01 -11.90
C LEU A 106 26.44 -43.35 -11.41
N ASP A 107 26.63 -43.47 -10.10
CA ASP A 107 26.97 -44.73 -9.45
C ASP A 107 25.92 -45.80 -9.81
N GLY A 108 26.39 -46.96 -10.31
CA GLY A 108 25.53 -48.05 -10.79
C GLY A 108 25.33 -48.12 -12.32
N GLY A 109 26.19 -47.48 -13.12
CA GLY A 109 26.21 -47.64 -14.59
C GLY A 109 25.06 -46.94 -15.33
N ARG A 110 24.27 -46.13 -14.62
CA ARG A 110 23.22 -45.28 -15.21
C ARG A 110 23.82 -43.94 -15.63
N PHE A 111 23.24 -43.33 -16.65
CA PHE A 111 23.63 -41.98 -17.10
C PHE A 111 22.53 -40.98 -16.78
N ALA A 112 22.89 -39.87 -16.15
CA ALA A 112 22.05 -38.69 -16.06
C ALA A 112 22.21 -37.88 -17.35
N THR A 113 21.18 -37.90 -18.19
CA THR A 113 21.14 -37.15 -19.45
C THR A 113 20.28 -35.89 -19.29
N SER A 114 20.79 -34.74 -19.74
CA SER A 114 19.97 -33.53 -19.90
C SER A 114 18.83 -33.73 -20.91
N ASP A 115 17.63 -33.19 -20.62
CA ASP A 115 16.44 -33.21 -21.49
C ASP A 115 16.74 -32.68 -22.91
N LEU A 116 17.66 -31.72 -23.03
CA LEU A 116 18.07 -31.15 -24.32
C LEU A 116 18.67 -32.19 -25.25
N ASN A 117 19.41 -33.17 -24.72
CA ASN A 117 20.03 -34.21 -25.53
C ASN A 117 18.98 -35.04 -26.27
N ASP A 118 17.84 -35.31 -25.62
CA ASP A 118 16.72 -36.01 -26.24
C ASP A 118 16.06 -35.19 -27.35
N LEU A 119 15.91 -33.87 -27.14
CA LEU A 119 15.36 -32.95 -28.14
C LEU A 119 16.28 -32.84 -29.36
N TYR A 120 17.60 -32.65 -29.14
CA TYR A 120 18.60 -32.63 -30.22
C TYR A 120 18.62 -33.95 -30.98
N ARG A 121 18.60 -35.09 -30.28
CA ARG A 121 18.55 -36.42 -30.92
C ARG A 121 17.35 -36.55 -31.86
N ARG A 122 16.17 -36.06 -31.45
CA ARG A 122 14.98 -36.07 -32.31
C ARG A 122 15.18 -35.22 -33.56
N VAL A 123 15.67 -33.98 -33.42
CA VAL A 123 15.95 -33.09 -34.56
C VAL A 123 16.95 -33.73 -35.54
N ILE A 124 18.05 -34.28 -35.03
CA ILE A 124 19.08 -34.93 -35.85
C ILE A 124 18.51 -36.13 -36.60
N ASN A 125 17.74 -36.99 -35.92
CA ASN A 125 17.13 -38.17 -36.55
C ASN A 125 16.14 -37.78 -37.66
N ARG A 126 15.32 -36.74 -37.44
CA ARG A 126 14.37 -36.22 -38.44
C ARG A 126 15.09 -35.58 -39.63
N ASN A 127 16.13 -34.79 -39.37
CA ASN A 127 16.93 -34.17 -40.42
C ASN A 127 17.66 -35.20 -41.28
N ASN A 128 18.29 -36.20 -40.66
CA ASN A 128 18.96 -37.29 -41.36
C ASN A 128 17.98 -38.13 -42.19
N ARG A 129 16.76 -38.38 -41.66
CA ARG A 129 15.71 -39.07 -42.42
C ARG A 129 15.23 -38.25 -43.61
N LEU A 130 15.00 -36.96 -43.43
CA LEU A 130 14.61 -36.05 -44.53
C LEU A 130 15.69 -36.03 -45.61
N LYS A 131 16.97 -35.93 -45.23
CA LYS A 131 18.10 -35.96 -46.17
C LYS A 131 18.11 -37.25 -47.00
N ARG A 132 17.96 -38.41 -46.36
CA ARG A 132 17.87 -39.71 -47.05
C ARG A 132 16.67 -39.79 -47.99
N LEU A 133 15.51 -39.26 -47.59
CA LEU A 133 14.31 -39.25 -48.44
C LEU A 133 14.50 -38.39 -49.71
N LEU A 134 15.21 -37.27 -49.60
CA LEU A 134 15.56 -36.41 -50.73
C LEU A 134 16.57 -37.11 -51.66
N GLU A 135 17.59 -37.77 -51.11
CA GLU A 135 18.57 -38.56 -51.89
C GLU A 135 17.90 -39.71 -52.66
N LEU A 136 16.91 -40.37 -52.05
CA LEU A 136 16.14 -41.46 -52.67
C LEU A 136 15.02 -40.98 -53.60
N LYS A 137 14.84 -39.66 -53.79
CA LYS A 137 13.72 -39.06 -54.56
C LYS A 137 12.35 -39.64 -54.17
N ALA A 138 12.10 -39.76 -52.86
CA ALA A 138 10.86 -40.29 -52.33
C ALA A 138 9.65 -39.41 -52.72
N PRO A 139 8.41 -39.96 -52.75
CA PRO A 139 7.19 -39.21 -53.05
C PRO A 139 7.03 -37.94 -52.20
N GLU A 140 6.54 -36.86 -52.81
CA GLU A 140 6.43 -35.55 -52.16
C GLU A 140 5.62 -35.57 -50.87
N ILE A 141 4.58 -36.39 -50.77
CA ILE A 141 3.74 -36.51 -49.57
C ILE A 141 4.60 -36.89 -48.34
N ILE A 142 5.53 -37.82 -48.51
CA ILE A 142 6.41 -38.31 -47.44
C ILE A 142 7.43 -37.23 -47.07
N VAL A 143 8.01 -36.57 -48.08
CA VAL A 143 8.96 -35.46 -47.88
C VAL A 143 8.29 -34.29 -47.15
N ARG A 144 7.07 -33.91 -47.54
CA ARG A 144 6.28 -32.84 -46.90
C ARG A 144 5.96 -33.19 -45.45
N ASN A 145 5.57 -34.43 -45.17
CA ASN A 145 5.34 -34.90 -43.80
C ASN A 145 6.63 -34.81 -42.97
N GLU A 146 7.77 -35.26 -43.49
CA GLU A 146 9.03 -35.23 -42.75
C GLU A 146 9.54 -33.78 -42.56
N LYS A 147 9.34 -32.87 -43.53
CA LYS A 147 9.57 -31.42 -43.36
C LYS A 147 8.73 -30.85 -42.20
N ARG A 148 7.46 -31.23 -42.11
CA ARG A 148 6.58 -30.82 -40.99
C ARG A 148 7.06 -31.38 -39.64
N MET A 149 7.45 -32.66 -39.60
CA MET A 149 7.96 -33.29 -38.37
C MET A 149 9.30 -32.69 -37.92
N LEU A 150 10.17 -32.32 -38.87
CA LEU A 150 11.41 -31.62 -38.57
C LEU A 150 11.11 -30.24 -37.97
N GLN A 151 10.19 -29.48 -38.57
CA GLN A 151 9.77 -28.19 -38.03
C GLN A 151 9.23 -28.33 -36.59
N GLU A 152 8.37 -29.32 -36.34
CA GLU A 152 7.82 -29.57 -35.00
C GLU A 152 8.92 -29.93 -33.98
N ALA A 153 9.92 -30.72 -34.40
CA ALA A 153 11.05 -31.08 -33.54
C ALA A 153 11.95 -29.87 -33.22
N VAL A 154 12.20 -29.00 -34.21
CA VAL A 154 12.97 -27.76 -34.01
C VAL A 154 12.20 -26.79 -33.12
N ASP A 155 10.90 -26.61 -33.35
CA ASP A 155 10.05 -25.77 -32.51
C ASP A 155 10.04 -26.28 -31.06
N SER A 156 9.95 -27.60 -30.86
CA SER A 156 9.99 -28.22 -29.53
C SER A 156 11.34 -28.06 -28.82
N LEU A 157 12.44 -28.06 -29.58
CA LEU A 157 13.78 -27.80 -29.02
C LEU A 157 13.91 -26.34 -28.54
N LEU A 158 13.41 -25.39 -29.34
CA LEU A 158 13.48 -23.97 -29.04
C LEU A 158 12.52 -23.58 -27.91
N ASP A 159 11.24 -23.92 -28.05
CA ASP A 159 10.18 -23.63 -27.07
C ASP A 159 9.11 -24.73 -27.06
N ASN A 160 9.26 -25.68 -26.12
CA ASN A 160 8.38 -26.83 -26.01
C ASN A 160 7.00 -26.42 -25.47
N GLY A 161 5.93 -26.71 -26.22
CA GLY A 161 4.55 -26.44 -25.82
C GLY A 161 3.92 -25.17 -26.40
N ARG A 162 4.66 -24.34 -27.15
CA ARG A 162 4.10 -23.12 -27.77
C ARG A 162 3.14 -23.39 -28.93
N ARG A 163 3.38 -24.44 -29.71
CA ARG A 163 2.66 -24.75 -30.96
C ARG A 163 1.67 -25.92 -30.84
N GLY A 164 1.64 -26.60 -29.69
CA GLY A 164 0.83 -27.81 -29.50
C GLY A 164 1.21 -28.60 -28.24
N LYS A 165 0.92 -29.91 -28.24
CA LYS A 165 1.21 -30.81 -27.11
C LYS A 165 2.72 -30.90 -26.87
N ALA A 166 3.15 -30.63 -25.64
CA ALA A 166 4.55 -30.71 -25.27
C ALA A 166 5.11 -32.12 -25.45
N MET A 167 6.32 -32.19 -26.00
CA MET A 167 7.04 -33.45 -26.14
C MET A 167 7.46 -33.96 -24.76
N THR A 168 7.05 -35.17 -24.43
CA THR A 168 7.33 -35.81 -23.14
C THR A 168 8.42 -36.86 -23.25
N GLY A 169 9.15 -37.06 -22.14
CA GLY A 169 10.08 -38.17 -21.95
C GLY A 169 9.38 -39.44 -21.44
N ALA A 170 10.16 -40.48 -21.11
CA ALA A 170 9.65 -41.75 -20.59
C ALA A 170 8.78 -41.58 -19.32
N ASN A 171 9.09 -40.59 -18.49
CA ASN A 171 8.39 -40.29 -17.24
C ASN A 171 7.12 -39.43 -17.44
N LYS A 172 6.61 -39.28 -18.67
CA LYS A 172 5.47 -38.40 -19.05
C LYS A 172 5.62 -36.91 -18.70
N ARG A 173 6.74 -36.49 -18.11
CA ARG A 173 7.11 -35.09 -17.91
C ARG A 173 7.48 -34.42 -19.24
N PRO A 174 7.07 -33.17 -19.49
CA PRO A 174 7.54 -32.40 -20.64
C PRO A 174 9.05 -32.14 -20.53
N LEU A 175 9.77 -32.36 -21.63
CA LEU A 175 11.21 -32.10 -21.72
C LEU A 175 11.46 -30.58 -21.66
N LYS A 176 12.47 -30.15 -20.90
CA LYS A 176 12.87 -28.74 -20.87
C LYS A 176 13.47 -28.29 -22.20
N SER A 177 12.94 -27.20 -22.75
CA SER A 177 13.46 -26.55 -23.97
C SER A 177 14.58 -25.55 -23.68
N LEU A 178 15.21 -25.03 -24.73
CA LEU A 178 16.19 -23.94 -24.61
C LEU A 178 15.57 -22.68 -24.01
N ALA A 179 14.34 -22.33 -24.41
CA ALA A 179 13.61 -21.21 -23.84
C ALA A 179 13.36 -21.40 -22.33
N ASP A 180 12.98 -22.60 -21.89
CA ASP A 180 12.73 -22.90 -20.46
C ASP A 180 13.97 -22.79 -19.58
N MET A 181 15.17 -22.96 -20.15
CA MET A 181 16.42 -22.72 -19.43
C MET A 181 16.67 -21.24 -19.17
N ILE A 182 16.05 -20.36 -19.95
CA ILE A 182 16.23 -18.90 -19.85
C ILE A 182 15.06 -18.27 -19.10
N LYS A 183 13.82 -18.64 -19.46
CA LYS A 183 12.57 -18.06 -18.94
C LYS A 183 12.09 -18.75 -17.66
N GLY A 184 11.22 -18.05 -16.94
CA GLY A 184 10.54 -18.60 -15.75
C GLY A 184 11.40 -18.54 -14.47
N LYS A 185 10.85 -19.08 -13.37
CA LYS A 185 11.50 -19.06 -12.04
C LYS A 185 12.75 -19.95 -11.98
N GLY A 186 12.70 -21.11 -12.64
CA GLY A 186 13.84 -22.04 -12.74
C GLY A 186 14.79 -21.74 -13.90
N GLY A 187 14.63 -20.60 -14.57
CA GLY A 187 15.51 -20.15 -15.64
C GLY A 187 16.77 -19.48 -15.09
N ARG A 188 17.82 -19.43 -15.91
CA ARG A 188 19.15 -18.96 -15.51
C ARG A 188 19.17 -17.53 -14.98
N PHE A 189 18.42 -16.60 -15.58
CA PHE A 189 18.39 -15.20 -15.14
C PHE A 189 17.96 -15.07 -13.68
N ARG A 190 16.91 -15.78 -13.27
CA ARG A 190 16.38 -15.67 -11.90
C ARG A 190 17.10 -16.57 -10.91
N GLN A 191 17.39 -17.81 -11.28
CA GLN A 191 17.90 -18.80 -10.33
C GLN A 191 19.42 -18.84 -10.19
N ASN A 192 20.17 -18.42 -11.22
CA ASN A 192 21.63 -18.59 -11.26
C ASN A 192 22.41 -17.28 -11.38
N LEU A 193 21.83 -16.26 -12.04
CA LEU A 193 22.48 -14.95 -12.19
C LEU A 193 22.11 -14.01 -11.04
N LEU A 194 20.81 -13.71 -10.87
CA LEU A 194 20.32 -12.83 -9.81
C LEU A 194 20.34 -13.53 -8.45
N GLY A 195 19.77 -14.73 -8.35
CA GLY A 195 20.00 -15.63 -7.23
C GLY A 195 21.23 -16.49 -7.52
N LYS A 196 22.14 -16.63 -6.58
CA LYS A 196 23.27 -17.57 -6.69
C LYS A 196 23.59 -18.20 -5.35
N ARG A 197 24.12 -19.42 -5.37
CA ARG A 197 24.74 -20.01 -4.18
C ARG A 197 26.10 -19.34 -3.99
N VAL A 198 26.42 -19.02 -2.74
CA VAL A 198 27.62 -18.25 -2.38
C VAL A 198 28.40 -19.07 -1.36
N ASP A 199 29.69 -19.26 -1.60
CA ASP A 199 30.61 -19.85 -0.64
C ASP A 199 30.84 -18.91 0.55
N TYR A 200 31.50 -19.37 1.61
CA TYR A 200 31.73 -18.57 2.83
C TYR A 200 30.45 -18.01 3.44
N SER A 201 29.40 -18.83 3.39
CA SER A 201 28.11 -18.56 3.98
C SER A 201 27.63 -19.73 4.82
N GLY A 202 26.78 -19.44 5.80
CA GLY A 202 26.14 -20.46 6.62
C GLY A 202 24.79 -19.97 7.12
N ARG A 203 23.99 -20.86 7.73
CA ARG A 203 22.72 -20.49 8.37
C ARG A 203 22.55 -21.22 9.68
N SER A 204 21.93 -20.57 10.65
CA SER A 204 21.51 -21.22 11.89
C SER A 204 20.29 -20.52 12.49
N VAL A 205 19.68 -21.17 13.49
CA VAL A 205 18.59 -20.60 14.29
C VAL A 205 19.12 -19.41 15.08
N ILE A 206 18.31 -18.36 15.18
CA ILE A 206 18.63 -17.18 15.97
C ILE A 206 18.14 -17.29 17.40
N VAL A 207 18.91 -16.73 18.33
CA VAL A 207 18.55 -16.56 19.74
C VAL A 207 18.88 -15.15 20.20
N VAL A 208 18.25 -14.71 21.28
CA VAL A 208 18.45 -13.36 21.82
C VAL A 208 19.81 -13.22 22.50
N GLY A 209 20.55 -12.14 22.20
CA GLY A 209 21.82 -11.79 22.83
C GLY A 209 21.77 -10.44 23.52
N PRO A 210 21.16 -10.31 24.72
CA PRO A 210 20.94 -9.01 25.37
C PRO A 210 22.21 -8.34 25.91
N GLN A 211 23.31 -9.07 26.01
CA GLN A 211 24.62 -8.55 26.46
C GLN A 211 25.47 -7.98 25.31
N LEU A 212 25.08 -8.25 24.06
CA LEU A 212 25.77 -7.74 22.88
C LEU A 212 25.58 -6.22 22.80
N LYS A 213 26.52 -5.52 22.18
CA LYS A 213 26.33 -4.12 21.76
C LYS A 213 25.63 -4.07 20.40
N LEU A 214 25.08 -2.91 20.01
CA LEU A 214 24.31 -2.78 18.76
C LEU A 214 25.06 -3.24 17.50
N HIS A 215 26.37 -3.01 17.43
CA HIS A 215 27.20 -3.36 16.28
C HIS A 215 27.71 -4.82 16.30
N GLN A 216 27.34 -5.62 17.30
CA GLN A 216 27.89 -6.96 17.52
C GLN A 216 26.86 -8.06 17.28
N CYS A 217 27.34 -9.24 16.88
CA CYS A 217 26.53 -10.46 16.80
C CYS A 217 27.28 -11.65 17.41
N GLY A 218 26.56 -12.61 18.00
CA GLY A 218 27.19 -13.84 18.49
C GLY A 218 27.27 -14.90 17.39
N LEU A 219 28.47 -15.33 17.05
CA LEU A 219 28.73 -16.37 16.07
C LEU A 219 29.25 -17.66 16.75
N PRO A 220 28.61 -18.82 16.53
CA PRO A 220 29.07 -20.08 17.10
C PRO A 220 30.50 -20.42 16.69
N LYS A 221 31.32 -20.85 17.66
CA LYS A 221 32.73 -21.25 17.44
C LYS A 221 32.94 -22.17 16.24
N LYS A 222 32.14 -23.25 16.12
CA LYS A 222 32.26 -24.20 14.99
C LYS A 222 31.87 -23.60 13.64
N MET A 223 30.91 -22.67 13.65
CA MET A 223 30.47 -21.98 12.45
C MET A 223 31.55 -20.99 12.00
N ALA A 224 32.10 -20.22 12.93
CA ALA A 224 33.21 -19.32 12.68
C ALA A 224 34.44 -20.07 12.15
N LEU A 225 34.79 -21.22 12.76
CA LEU A 225 35.87 -22.07 12.31
C LEU A 225 35.71 -22.46 10.83
N GLU A 226 34.52 -22.88 10.41
CA GLU A 226 34.23 -23.26 9.02
C GLU A 226 34.31 -22.08 8.05
N LEU A 227 33.73 -20.94 8.43
CA LEU A 227 33.67 -19.74 7.59
C LEU A 227 35.05 -19.11 7.37
N PHE A 228 35.89 -19.10 8.40
CA PHE A 228 37.20 -18.46 8.37
C PHE A 228 38.37 -19.41 8.07
N LYS A 229 38.11 -20.68 7.68
CA LYS A 229 39.17 -21.69 7.42
C LYS A 229 40.36 -21.19 6.59
N PRO A 230 40.20 -20.48 5.45
CA PRO A 230 41.35 -20.07 4.65
C PRO A 230 42.25 -19.08 5.39
N PHE A 231 41.67 -18.17 6.18
CA PHE A 231 42.41 -17.19 6.96
C PHE A 231 43.22 -17.87 8.07
N ILE A 232 42.63 -18.86 8.73
CA ILE A 232 43.29 -19.66 9.76
C ILE A 232 44.46 -20.45 9.15
N PHE A 233 44.27 -21.10 7.99
CA PHE A 233 45.34 -21.81 7.30
C PHE A 233 46.52 -20.90 6.93
N ASN A 234 46.23 -19.68 6.48
CA ASN A 234 47.25 -18.69 6.16
C ASN A 234 48.00 -18.25 7.42
N LYS A 235 47.29 -17.88 8.49
CA LYS A 235 47.89 -17.46 9.77
C LYS A 235 48.73 -18.55 10.43
N LEU A 236 48.26 -19.80 10.45
CA LEU A 236 49.03 -20.95 10.97
C LEU A 236 50.34 -21.17 10.20
N ALA A 237 50.34 -20.98 8.89
CA ALA A 237 51.54 -21.07 8.08
C ALA A 237 52.48 -19.88 8.33
N LEU A 238 51.94 -18.66 8.44
CA LEU A 238 52.71 -17.43 8.67
C LEU A 238 53.39 -17.40 10.04
N LEU A 239 52.72 -17.91 11.07
CA LEU A 239 53.26 -18.04 12.43
C LEU A 239 54.23 -19.24 12.59
N GLY A 240 54.40 -20.07 11.56
CA GLY A 240 55.26 -21.25 11.61
C GLY A 240 54.72 -22.42 12.44
N LEU A 241 53.48 -22.35 12.92
CA LEU A 241 52.79 -23.42 13.65
C LEU A 241 52.45 -24.61 12.74
N ALA A 242 52.27 -24.36 11.44
CA ALA A 242 52.10 -25.39 10.43
C ALA A 242 53.10 -25.21 9.28
N THR A 243 53.86 -26.26 8.97
CA THR A 243 54.83 -26.23 7.86
C THR A 243 54.18 -26.30 6.47
N THR A 244 52.97 -26.86 6.36
CA THR A 244 52.23 -27.01 5.10
C THR A 244 50.74 -26.79 5.32
N ILE A 245 50.00 -26.42 4.27
CA ILE A 245 48.52 -26.28 4.32
C ILE A 245 47.86 -27.60 4.73
N LYS A 246 48.41 -28.76 4.34
CA LYS A 246 47.90 -30.07 4.74
C LYS A 246 48.08 -30.32 6.24
N ALA A 247 49.19 -29.88 6.82
CA ALA A 247 49.41 -29.91 8.26
C ALA A 247 48.45 -28.94 8.99
N ALA A 248 48.29 -27.71 8.48
CA ALA A 248 47.34 -26.74 9.02
C ALA A 248 45.90 -27.28 9.01
N LYS A 249 45.49 -27.94 7.91
CA LYS A 249 44.18 -28.59 7.80
C LYS A 249 43.97 -29.64 8.89
N ARG A 250 44.98 -30.48 9.18
CA ARG A 250 44.90 -31.46 10.27
C ARG A 250 44.77 -30.81 11.64
N LEU A 251 45.52 -29.74 11.92
CA LEU A 251 45.43 -28.99 13.18
C LEU A 251 44.03 -28.38 13.37
N VAL A 252 43.47 -27.77 12.31
CA VAL A 252 42.12 -27.21 12.34
C VAL A 252 41.06 -28.28 12.52
N GLU A 253 41.18 -29.44 11.86
CA GLU A 253 40.28 -30.58 12.04
C GLU A 253 40.36 -31.19 13.45
N GLN A 254 41.49 -31.05 14.14
CA GLN A 254 41.69 -31.49 15.52
C GLN A 254 41.22 -30.45 16.56
N GLU A 255 40.81 -29.25 16.15
CA GLU A 255 40.31 -28.18 17.03
C GLU A 255 41.29 -27.81 18.18
N VAL A 256 42.60 -27.82 17.91
CA VAL A 256 43.67 -27.57 18.90
C VAL A 256 43.57 -26.13 19.48
N PRO A 257 43.86 -25.89 20.78
CA PRO A 257 43.76 -24.58 21.43
C PRO A 257 44.28 -23.37 20.64
N GLU A 258 45.44 -23.47 20.00
CA GLU A 258 46.06 -22.36 19.25
C GLU A 258 45.19 -21.90 18.06
N VAL A 259 44.33 -22.78 17.53
CA VAL A 259 43.39 -22.44 16.46
C VAL A 259 42.33 -21.46 16.95
N TRP A 260 41.91 -21.54 18.22
CA TRP A 260 40.92 -20.64 18.80
C TRP A 260 41.49 -19.24 19.02
N ASP A 261 42.75 -19.14 19.46
CA ASP A 261 43.45 -17.87 19.63
C ASP A 261 43.63 -17.16 18.27
N ILE A 262 44.03 -17.91 17.24
CA ILE A 262 44.15 -17.39 15.86
C ILE A 262 42.78 -16.99 15.31
N LEU A 263 41.74 -17.77 15.60
CA LEU A 263 40.39 -17.46 15.15
C LEU A 263 39.90 -16.15 15.78
N GLU A 264 40.15 -15.93 17.06
CA GLU A 264 39.81 -14.66 17.73
C GLU A 264 40.57 -13.47 17.13
N GLU A 265 41.86 -13.65 16.79
CA GLU A 265 42.65 -12.63 16.10
C GLU A 265 42.10 -12.31 14.70
N VAL A 266 41.72 -13.33 13.93
CA VAL A 266 41.17 -13.18 12.57
C VAL A 266 39.79 -12.51 12.58
N ILE A 267 38.98 -12.79 13.60
CA ILE A 267 37.63 -12.24 13.76
C ILE A 267 37.66 -10.78 14.19
N ARG A 268 38.71 -10.37 14.93
CA ARG A 268 38.85 -8.99 15.38
C ARG A 268 38.89 -8.05 14.18
N GLU A 269 38.05 -7.03 14.21
CA GLU A 269 37.86 -6.04 13.13
C GLU A 269 37.40 -6.62 11.78
N HIS A 270 36.93 -7.87 11.72
CA HIS A 270 36.37 -8.48 10.51
C HIS A 270 34.84 -8.51 10.56
N PRO A 271 34.12 -7.59 9.87
CA PRO A 271 32.66 -7.56 9.91
C PRO A 271 32.05 -8.77 9.18
N VAL A 272 30.93 -9.27 9.67
CA VAL A 272 30.11 -10.31 9.02
C VAL A 272 28.74 -9.75 8.67
N MET A 273 28.17 -10.17 7.55
CA MET A 273 26.83 -9.77 7.14
C MET A 273 25.81 -10.80 7.60
N LEU A 274 24.80 -10.37 8.34
CA LEU A 274 23.64 -11.19 8.69
C LEU A 274 22.47 -10.83 7.77
N ASN A 275 21.77 -11.87 7.30
CA ASN A 275 20.64 -11.76 6.38
C ASN A 275 19.45 -12.58 6.89
N ARG A 276 18.28 -11.95 7.01
CA ARG A 276 17.00 -12.66 7.21
C ARG A 276 16.22 -12.70 5.90
N ALA A 277 15.99 -13.91 5.38
CA ALA A 277 15.22 -14.12 4.17
C ALA A 277 13.72 -14.33 4.50
N PRO A 278 12.78 -13.78 3.70
CA PRO A 278 13.00 -12.96 2.50
C PRO A 278 13.37 -11.50 2.82
N THR A 279 14.37 -10.97 2.13
CA THR A 279 14.84 -9.59 2.28
C THR A 279 13.91 -8.64 1.52
N LEU A 280 12.93 -8.03 2.20
CA LEU A 280 11.96 -7.10 1.59
C LEU A 280 12.47 -5.66 1.51
N HIS A 281 13.41 -5.29 2.38
CA HIS A 281 13.99 -3.96 2.49
C HIS A 281 15.47 -4.08 2.90
N ARG A 282 16.23 -3.00 2.72
CA ARG A 282 17.68 -2.99 2.94
C ARG A 282 18.12 -3.42 4.35
N LEU A 283 17.34 -3.11 5.40
CA LEU A 283 17.70 -3.47 6.78
C LEU A 283 17.56 -4.97 7.07
N GLY A 284 16.99 -5.75 6.15
CA GLY A 284 17.01 -7.21 6.21
C GLY A 284 18.40 -7.81 5.98
N ILE A 285 19.40 -7.00 5.61
CA ILE A 285 20.82 -7.35 5.60
C ILE A 285 21.60 -6.24 6.33
N GLN A 286 22.34 -6.60 7.37
CA GLN A 286 23.20 -5.66 8.10
C GLN A 286 24.54 -6.33 8.44
N ALA A 287 25.57 -5.50 8.62
CA ALA A 287 26.87 -5.95 9.07
C ALA A 287 27.01 -5.82 10.59
N PHE A 288 27.76 -6.76 11.18
CA PHE A 288 28.04 -6.85 12.60
C PHE A 288 29.47 -7.32 12.83
N GLU A 289 30.04 -6.98 13.98
CA GLU A 289 31.28 -7.58 14.44
C GLU A 289 30.99 -8.90 15.18
N PRO A 290 31.61 -10.02 14.77
CA PRO A 290 31.36 -11.33 15.37
C PRO A 290 32.01 -11.46 16.75
N ILE A 291 31.24 -11.93 17.73
CA ILE A 291 31.72 -12.39 19.03
C ILE A 291 31.58 -13.91 19.06
N LEU A 292 32.64 -14.61 19.45
CA LEU A 292 32.62 -16.07 19.59
C LEU A 292 31.71 -16.49 20.74
N VAL A 293 30.70 -17.30 20.43
CA VAL A 293 29.78 -17.87 21.42
C VAL A 293 29.78 -19.39 21.38
N GLU A 294 29.42 -19.99 22.52
CA GLU A 294 29.21 -21.43 22.62
C GLU A 294 27.88 -21.87 22.00
N GLY A 295 27.79 -23.14 21.62
CA GLY A 295 26.59 -23.72 21.03
C GLY A 295 26.57 -23.68 19.51
N LYS A 296 25.36 -23.66 18.93
CA LYS A 296 25.15 -23.72 17.47
C LYS A 296 24.25 -22.60 16.94
N ALA A 297 23.68 -21.76 17.80
CA ALA A 297 22.73 -20.72 17.43
C ALA A 297 23.41 -19.36 17.29
N ILE A 298 22.96 -18.55 16.34
CA ILE A 298 23.44 -17.18 16.15
C ILE A 298 22.76 -16.30 17.19
N GLN A 299 23.51 -15.51 17.95
CA GLN A 299 22.93 -14.53 18.88
C GLN A 299 22.74 -13.20 18.17
N LEU A 300 21.53 -12.66 18.26
CA LEU A 300 21.14 -11.39 17.64
C LEU A 300 20.84 -10.34 18.71
N HIS A 301 21.25 -9.10 18.44
CA HIS A 301 20.97 -7.96 19.32
C HIS A 301 19.45 -7.62 19.34
N PRO A 302 18.82 -7.39 20.51
CA PRO A 302 17.36 -7.17 20.58
C PRO A 302 16.84 -5.96 19.79
N LEU A 303 17.60 -4.85 19.74
CA LEU A 303 17.15 -3.64 19.04
C LEU A 303 17.10 -3.79 17.51
N VAL A 304 17.87 -4.73 16.93
CA VAL A 304 17.83 -4.97 15.48
C VAL A 304 16.75 -5.96 15.08
N CYS A 305 16.13 -6.67 16.03
CA CYS A 305 15.03 -7.61 15.75
C CYS A 305 13.86 -6.92 15.05
N ALA A 306 13.54 -5.67 15.42
CA ALA A 306 12.52 -4.87 14.75
C ALA A 306 12.88 -4.59 13.28
N ALA A 307 14.15 -4.29 13.01
CA ALA A 307 14.65 -4.02 11.66
C ALA A 307 14.68 -5.29 10.78
N PHE A 308 15.04 -6.45 11.33
CA PHE A 308 14.96 -7.73 10.60
C PHE A 308 13.54 -8.32 10.54
N ASN A 309 12.60 -7.74 11.31
CA ASN A 309 11.30 -8.32 11.62
C ASN A 309 11.43 -9.77 12.11
N ALA A 310 12.43 -10.03 12.96
CA ALA A 310 12.85 -11.35 13.40
C ALA A 310 12.14 -11.77 14.69
N ASP A 311 11.61 -13.00 14.68
CA ASP A 311 11.02 -13.64 15.84
C ASP A 311 11.90 -14.79 16.34
N PHE A 312 11.71 -15.23 17.59
CA PHE A 312 12.52 -16.30 18.20
C PHE A 312 11.75 -17.62 18.33
N ASP A 313 10.97 -17.99 17.31
CA ASP A 313 10.14 -19.20 17.24
C ASP A 313 10.78 -20.35 16.44
N GLY A 314 12.05 -20.19 16.03
CA GLY A 314 12.77 -21.14 15.18
C GLY A 314 13.28 -20.54 13.86
N ASP A 315 13.04 -19.24 13.67
CA ASP A 315 13.62 -18.45 12.59
C ASP A 315 15.14 -18.64 12.44
N GLN A 316 15.60 -18.56 11.20
CA GLN A 316 16.99 -18.75 10.85
C GLN A 316 17.52 -17.55 10.07
N MET A 317 18.75 -17.16 10.37
CA MET A 317 19.46 -16.14 9.62
C MET A 317 20.67 -16.76 8.93
N ALA A 318 20.99 -16.21 7.76
CA ALA A 318 22.20 -16.52 7.03
C ALA A 318 23.31 -15.54 7.42
N VAL A 319 24.54 -16.04 7.47
CA VAL A 319 25.76 -15.25 7.66
C VAL A 319 26.60 -15.34 6.39
N HIS A 320 27.21 -14.22 6.01
CA HIS A 320 28.14 -14.11 4.89
C HIS A 320 29.40 -13.38 5.34
N VAL A 321 30.57 -13.88 4.95
CA VAL A 321 31.86 -13.26 5.27
C VAL A 321 32.36 -12.43 4.08
N PRO A 322 32.49 -11.09 4.20
CA PRO A 322 33.15 -10.26 3.19
C PRO A 322 34.65 -10.58 3.16
N LEU A 323 35.17 -10.95 1.99
CA LEU A 323 36.56 -11.40 1.86
C LEU A 323 37.53 -10.31 1.43
N SER A 324 37.16 -9.48 0.44
CA SER A 324 38.04 -8.41 -0.05
C SER A 324 38.07 -7.25 0.94
N LEU A 325 39.16 -6.48 0.92
CA LEU A 325 39.33 -5.34 1.82
C LEU A 325 38.27 -4.27 1.54
N GLU A 326 37.93 -4.05 0.27
CA GLU A 326 36.89 -3.11 -0.16
C GLU A 326 35.53 -3.52 0.40
N ALA A 327 35.17 -4.81 0.33
CA ALA A 327 33.91 -5.31 0.86
C ALA A 327 33.83 -5.21 2.39
N GLN A 328 34.95 -5.39 3.10
CA GLN A 328 35.02 -5.19 4.54
C GLN A 328 34.86 -3.72 4.92
N MET A 329 35.52 -2.81 4.20
CA MET A 329 35.39 -1.36 4.38
C MET A 329 33.96 -0.88 4.07
N GLU A 330 33.36 -1.38 2.99
CA GLU A 330 31.98 -1.10 2.61
C GLU A 330 31.00 -1.58 3.68
N ALA A 331 31.15 -2.82 4.15
CA ALA A 331 30.31 -3.39 5.20
C ALA A 331 30.40 -2.58 6.49
N ARG A 332 31.61 -2.15 6.89
CA ARG A 332 31.84 -1.34 8.10
C ARG A 332 31.28 0.08 7.96
N THR A 333 31.42 0.71 6.80
CA THR A 333 31.05 2.12 6.60
C THR A 333 29.56 2.26 6.30
N LEU A 334 28.99 1.39 5.48
CA LEU A 334 27.62 1.52 4.98
C LEU A 334 26.64 0.58 5.68
N MET A 335 27.02 -0.68 5.94
CA MET A 335 26.07 -1.73 6.34
C MET A 335 26.02 -2.00 7.85
N LEU A 336 26.97 -1.46 8.62
CA LEU A 336 27.05 -1.69 10.06
C LEU A 336 25.74 -1.26 10.74
N ALA A 337 25.22 -2.08 11.65
CA ALA A 337 23.93 -1.82 12.30
C ALA A 337 23.89 -0.47 13.04
N SER A 338 25.03 -0.03 13.59
CA SER A 338 25.14 1.29 14.25
C SER A 338 24.98 2.47 13.31
N ASN A 339 25.14 2.30 11.99
CA ASN A 339 25.01 3.38 11.01
C ASN A 339 23.59 3.45 10.43
N ASN A 340 22.80 2.40 10.60
CA ASN A 340 21.48 2.24 10.00
C ASN A 340 20.38 2.23 11.08
N VAL A 341 20.24 3.35 11.77
CA VAL A 341 19.33 3.50 12.92
C VAL A 341 17.96 4.05 12.58
N LEU A 342 17.81 4.68 11.41
CA LEU A 342 16.56 5.26 10.92
C LEU A 342 15.93 4.41 9.83
N SER A 343 14.62 4.48 9.74
CA SER A 343 13.84 3.92 8.64
C SER A 343 14.04 4.77 7.37
N PRO A 344 14.38 4.14 6.23
CA PRO A 344 14.52 4.86 4.95
C PRO A 344 13.19 5.39 4.40
N ALA A 345 12.04 4.92 4.90
CA ALA A 345 10.73 5.32 4.41
C ALA A 345 10.27 6.66 5.00
N ASN A 346 10.50 6.89 6.29
CA ASN A 346 9.93 8.03 7.04
C ASN A 346 10.93 8.76 7.96
N GLY A 347 12.16 8.26 8.10
CA GLY A 347 13.19 8.87 8.95
C GLY A 347 12.96 8.71 10.46
N GLU A 348 11.98 7.92 10.88
CA GLU A 348 11.81 7.57 12.29
C GLU A 348 12.85 6.51 12.71
N PRO A 349 13.32 6.50 13.97
CA PRO A 349 14.20 5.46 14.46
C PRO A 349 13.54 4.07 14.33
N ILE A 350 14.26 3.11 13.74
CA ILE A 350 13.79 1.71 13.64
C ILE A 350 14.30 0.86 14.81
N ILE A 351 15.43 1.26 15.41
CA ILE A 351 16.07 0.60 16.56
C ILE A 351 15.35 0.90 17.90
N VAL A 352 14.05 1.20 17.84
CA VAL A 352 13.27 1.56 19.03
C VAL A 352 13.12 0.33 19.91
N PRO A 353 13.37 0.47 21.23
CA PRO A 353 13.04 -0.56 22.22
C PRO A 353 11.66 -1.15 21.98
N SER A 354 11.57 -2.48 22.04
CA SER A 354 10.34 -3.21 21.79
C SER A 354 9.90 -3.99 23.03
N GLN A 355 8.59 -4.26 23.11
CA GLN A 355 7.98 -5.18 24.08
C GLN A 355 8.45 -4.92 25.53
N ASP A 356 9.15 -5.88 26.12
CA ASP A 356 9.54 -5.91 27.52
C ASP A 356 10.40 -4.71 27.93
N ILE A 357 11.26 -4.22 27.03
CA ILE A 357 12.13 -3.08 27.29
C ILE A 357 11.27 -1.82 27.51
N VAL A 358 10.27 -1.62 26.66
CA VAL A 358 9.31 -0.51 26.77
C VAL A 358 8.53 -0.64 28.07
N LEU A 359 8.07 -1.83 28.41
CA LEU A 359 7.31 -2.08 29.62
C LEU A 359 8.12 -1.77 30.89
N GLY A 360 9.40 -2.14 30.92
CA GLY A 360 10.30 -1.84 32.02
C GLY A 360 10.59 -0.34 32.19
N LEU A 361 10.81 0.37 31.09
CA LEU A 361 10.99 1.83 31.09
C LEU A 361 9.70 2.56 31.49
N TYR A 362 8.55 2.11 30.98
CA TYR A 362 7.24 2.64 31.34
C TYR A 362 6.96 2.46 32.84
N TYR A 363 7.19 1.26 33.38
CA TYR A 363 7.03 0.98 34.81
C TYR A 363 7.91 1.88 35.68
N ALA A 364 9.20 2.02 35.34
CA ALA A 364 10.13 2.86 36.08
C ALA A 364 9.77 4.35 36.05
N THR A 365 9.18 4.82 34.94
CA THR A 365 8.84 6.24 34.76
C THR A 365 7.42 6.61 35.18
N ARG A 366 6.62 5.64 35.60
CA ARG A 366 5.26 5.87 36.08
C ARG A 366 5.27 6.34 37.54
N GLU A 367 4.40 7.28 37.86
CA GLU A 367 4.23 7.76 39.23
C GLU A 367 3.15 6.96 39.97
N ARG A 368 3.32 6.82 41.28
CA ARG A 368 2.37 6.13 42.16
C ARG A 368 1.99 7.05 43.31
N VAL A 369 0.69 7.20 43.54
CA VAL A 369 0.17 8.00 44.65
C VAL A 369 0.42 7.27 45.97
N ASN A 370 0.84 8.00 47.01
CA ASN A 370 1.10 7.46 48.36
C ASN A 370 2.17 6.37 48.38
N ALA A 371 3.15 6.46 47.49
CA ALA A 371 4.29 5.55 47.45
C ALA A 371 5.30 5.86 48.57
N LYS A 372 6.06 4.85 48.99
CA LYS A 372 7.05 5.01 50.05
C LYS A 372 8.10 6.06 49.62
N GLY A 373 8.29 7.11 50.42
CA GLY A 373 9.22 8.19 50.11
C GLY A 373 8.63 9.39 49.37
N GLU A 374 7.30 9.47 49.20
CA GLU A 374 6.65 10.59 48.55
C GLU A 374 6.91 11.95 49.25
N GLY A 375 7.35 12.93 48.46
CA GLY A 375 7.68 14.29 48.90
C GLY A 375 9.08 14.46 49.51
N MET A 376 9.89 13.40 49.55
CA MET A 376 11.30 13.52 49.98
C MET A 376 12.10 14.38 49.00
N SER A 377 13.10 15.08 49.52
CA SER A 377 14.02 15.90 48.74
C SER A 377 15.43 15.33 48.82
N PHE A 378 16.05 15.13 47.67
CA PHE A 378 17.40 14.57 47.52
C PHE A 378 18.37 15.60 46.94
N SER A 379 19.60 15.56 47.43
CA SER A 379 20.66 16.48 47.05
C SER A 379 21.28 16.16 45.68
N ASP A 380 21.42 14.87 45.38
CA ASP A 380 21.97 14.34 44.12
C ASP A 380 21.41 12.96 43.76
N LEU A 381 21.80 12.43 42.60
CA LEU A 381 21.39 11.10 42.11
C LEU A 381 21.99 9.96 42.96
N ALA A 382 23.18 10.15 43.53
CA ALA A 382 23.82 9.13 44.37
C ALA A 382 23.03 8.88 45.67
N GLU A 383 22.42 9.92 46.24
CA GLU A 383 21.53 9.80 47.39
C GLU A 383 20.23 9.06 47.03
N VAL A 384 19.69 9.30 45.83
CA VAL A 384 18.53 8.56 45.32
C VAL A 384 18.84 7.08 45.16
N HIS A 385 20.00 6.71 44.59
CA HIS A 385 20.47 5.32 44.52
C HIS A 385 20.54 4.67 45.90
N ARG A 386 21.20 5.31 46.87
CA ARG A 386 21.29 4.79 48.24
C ARG A 386 19.92 4.59 48.88
N ALA A 387 19.01 5.54 48.68
CA ALA A 387 17.65 5.47 49.23
C ALA A 387 16.83 4.34 48.59
N TYR A 388 17.00 4.11 47.29
CA TYR A 388 16.31 3.05 46.56
C TYR A 388 16.87 1.66 46.90
N ASP A 389 18.20 1.51 46.92
CA ASP A 389 18.86 0.24 47.26
C ASP A 389 18.62 -0.18 48.72
N SER A 390 18.52 0.79 49.63
CA SER A 390 18.11 0.55 51.04
C SER A 390 16.60 0.35 51.22
N ARG A 391 15.82 0.35 50.12
CA ARG A 391 14.36 0.19 50.08
C ARG A 391 13.60 1.22 50.91
N GLN A 392 14.16 2.43 51.05
CA GLN A 392 13.49 3.54 51.75
C GLN A 392 12.54 4.32 50.84
N VAL A 393 12.75 4.24 49.52
CA VAL A 393 11.86 4.82 48.51
C VAL A 393 11.39 3.78 47.50
N ASP A 394 10.18 3.96 46.97
CA ASP A 394 9.65 3.19 45.84
C ASP A 394 10.04 3.86 44.50
N ILE A 395 10.16 3.10 43.42
CA ILE A 395 10.59 3.59 42.11
C ILE A 395 9.61 4.63 41.52
N GLY A 396 8.32 4.47 41.81
CA GLY A 396 7.26 5.37 41.39
C GLY A 396 6.99 6.54 42.34
N ALA A 397 7.78 6.71 43.41
CA ALA A 397 7.56 7.77 44.39
C ALA A 397 7.91 9.15 43.82
N ARG A 398 7.02 10.13 44.04
CA ARG A 398 7.24 11.54 43.67
C ARG A 398 8.24 12.17 44.64
N ILE A 399 9.33 12.69 44.11
CA ILE A 399 10.45 13.25 44.86
C ILE A 399 10.91 14.57 44.24
N TRP A 400 11.65 15.35 45.02
CA TRP A 400 12.38 16.51 44.55
C TRP A 400 13.86 16.17 44.47
N VAL A 401 14.50 16.38 43.32
CA VAL A 401 15.93 16.10 43.16
C VAL A 401 16.60 17.17 42.31
N ARG A 402 17.87 17.45 42.62
CA ARG A 402 18.72 18.33 41.80
C ARG A 402 19.41 17.48 40.73
N ILE A 403 19.16 17.82 39.46
CA ILE A 403 19.74 17.13 38.31
C ILE A 403 20.70 18.09 37.61
N LYS A 404 21.86 17.55 37.22
CA LYS A 404 22.85 18.27 36.43
C LYS A 404 22.54 18.04 34.95
N GLU A 405 22.18 19.08 34.22
CA GLU A 405 21.99 19.06 32.78
C GLU A 405 23.24 19.62 32.09
N LYS A 406 23.59 19.05 30.94
CA LYS A 406 24.63 19.56 30.06
C LYS A 406 23.98 19.89 28.74
N ASP A 407 23.91 21.17 28.40
CA ASP A 407 23.36 21.64 27.13
C ASP A 407 24.52 21.97 26.19
N ILE A 408 24.38 21.60 24.91
CA ILE A 408 25.38 21.88 23.86
C ILE A 408 24.83 23.06 23.05
N ALA A 409 25.55 24.18 23.02
CA ALA A 409 25.23 25.32 22.17
C ALA A 409 25.59 25.02 20.69
N GLU A 410 25.05 25.79 19.74
CA GLU A 410 25.35 25.64 18.31
C GLU A 410 26.86 25.76 17.98
N ASP A 411 27.60 26.51 18.81
CA ASP A 411 29.05 26.69 18.70
C ASP A 411 29.87 25.51 19.28
N GLY A 412 29.20 24.48 19.82
CA GLY A 412 29.82 23.31 20.44
C GLY A 412 30.26 23.50 21.90
N GLU A 413 30.03 24.67 22.50
CA GLU A 413 30.28 24.90 23.92
C GLU A 413 29.27 24.16 24.80
N ILE A 414 29.78 23.47 25.83
CA ILE A 414 28.96 22.72 26.79
C ILE A 414 28.68 23.61 27.99
N THR A 415 27.42 23.96 28.21
CA THR A 415 26.97 24.70 29.39
C THR A 415 26.38 23.73 30.41
N GLU A 416 26.85 23.78 31.65
CA GLU A 416 26.31 22.96 32.74
C GLU A 416 25.30 23.77 33.56
N SER A 417 24.08 23.27 33.68
CA SER A 417 23.05 23.88 34.53
C SER A 417 22.55 22.88 35.58
N ILE A 418 22.34 23.36 36.81
CA ILE A 418 21.78 22.55 37.90
C ILE A 418 20.36 23.04 38.13
N LYS A 419 19.38 22.17 37.84
CA LYS A 419 17.97 22.48 38.03
C LYS A 419 17.35 21.50 39.02
N ARG A 420 16.41 22.00 39.83
CA ARG A 420 15.60 21.19 40.73
C ARG A 420 14.32 20.80 40.01
N TYR A 421 14.07 19.51 39.87
CA TYR A 421 12.86 18.99 39.25
C TYR A 421 12.00 18.25 40.26
N GLU A 422 10.68 18.34 40.09
CA GLU A 422 9.74 17.39 40.63
C GLU A 422 9.65 16.19 39.67
N THR A 423 9.97 15.00 40.15
CA THR A 423 10.12 13.81 39.31
C THR A 423 9.86 12.53 40.12
N THR A 424 9.91 11.36 39.48
CA THR A 424 9.93 10.07 40.18
C THR A 424 11.36 9.58 40.40
N VAL A 425 11.54 8.66 41.37
CA VAL A 425 12.83 7.96 41.59
C VAL A 425 13.33 7.31 40.30
N GLY A 426 12.48 6.56 39.59
CA GLY A 426 12.90 5.90 38.36
C GLY A 426 13.26 6.85 37.21
N ARG A 427 12.54 7.96 37.04
CA ARG A 427 12.93 9.02 36.07
C ARG A 427 14.26 9.67 36.45
N ALA A 428 14.50 9.92 37.74
CA ALA A 428 15.76 10.47 38.22
C ALA A 428 16.92 9.52 37.93
N LEU A 429 16.79 8.22 38.23
CA LEU A 429 17.81 7.21 37.92
C LEU A 429 18.09 7.11 36.40
N LEU A 430 17.05 7.22 35.57
CA LEU A 430 17.19 7.26 34.12
C LEU A 430 17.80 8.58 33.59
N SER A 431 18.02 9.60 34.41
CA SER A 431 18.75 10.78 33.96
C SER A 431 20.24 10.49 33.72
N GLU A 432 20.81 9.48 34.37
CA GLU A 432 22.23 9.11 34.24
C GLU A 432 22.60 8.57 32.85
N ILE A 433 21.61 8.05 32.12
CA ILE A 433 21.82 7.52 30.78
C ILE A 433 21.73 8.60 29.70
N LEU A 434 21.18 9.79 30.00
CA LEU A 434 20.99 10.85 29.00
C LEU A 434 22.33 11.35 28.44
N PRO A 435 22.45 11.54 27.12
CA PRO A 435 23.61 12.20 26.53
C PRO A 435 23.66 13.69 26.87
N ALA A 436 24.84 14.29 26.74
CA ALA A 436 24.96 15.74 26.75
C ALA A 436 24.20 16.34 25.55
N GLY A 437 23.44 17.41 25.78
CA GLY A 437 22.61 18.11 24.78
C GLY A 437 21.11 17.81 24.86
N LEU A 438 20.68 16.86 25.70
CA LEU A 438 19.28 16.54 25.92
C LEU A 438 18.78 17.04 27.27
N SER A 439 17.70 17.83 27.24
CA SER A 439 17.03 18.27 28.46
C SER A 439 16.31 17.13 29.17
N PHE A 440 16.37 17.13 30.51
CA PHE A 440 15.65 16.17 31.35
C PHE A 440 14.12 16.27 31.18
N ALA A 441 13.61 17.42 30.73
CA ALA A 441 12.18 17.62 30.48
C ALA A 441 11.59 16.63 29.47
N LEU A 442 12.41 16.14 28.52
CA LEU A 442 11.98 15.12 27.55
C LEU A 442 11.77 13.75 28.21
N LEU A 443 12.52 13.45 29.27
CA LEU A 443 12.45 12.19 30.02
C LEU A 443 11.45 12.26 31.18
N ASN A 444 11.12 13.44 31.69
CA ASN A 444 10.23 13.63 32.84
C ASN A 444 8.72 13.41 32.51
N LYS A 445 8.41 12.30 31.85
CA LYS A 445 7.08 11.87 31.42
C LYS A 445 7.01 10.34 31.50
N PRO A 446 5.82 9.72 31.56
CA PRO A 446 5.70 8.27 31.43
C PRO A 446 6.17 7.84 30.03
N LEU A 447 7.25 7.06 29.98
CA LEU A 447 7.89 6.64 28.73
C LEU A 447 7.09 5.52 28.05
N LYS A 448 6.07 5.92 27.28
CA LYS A 448 5.36 5.04 26.34
C LYS A 448 6.23 4.79 25.09
N LYS A 449 5.92 3.76 24.30
CA LYS A 449 6.65 3.43 23.07
C LYS A 449 6.87 4.63 22.13
N LYS A 450 5.84 5.47 21.95
CA LYS A 450 5.91 6.67 21.09
C LYS A 450 6.87 7.72 21.66
N GLU A 451 6.85 7.94 22.97
CA GLU A 451 7.74 8.91 23.62
C GLU A 451 9.19 8.43 23.61
N ILE A 452 9.43 7.12 23.77
CA ILE A 452 10.77 6.55 23.63
C ILE A 452 11.31 6.76 22.21
N SER A 453 10.49 6.55 21.18
CA SER A 453 10.89 6.83 19.80
C SER A 453 11.23 8.32 19.59
N ARG A 454 10.41 9.23 20.13
CA ARG A 454 10.70 10.67 20.08
C ARG A 454 11.99 11.03 20.82
N LEU A 455 12.25 10.40 21.96
CA LEU A 455 13.47 10.63 22.76
C LEU A 455 14.72 10.20 21.99
N ILE A 456 14.69 9.03 21.32
CA ILE A 456 15.79 8.56 20.47
C ILE A 456 15.96 9.47 19.25
N ASN A 457 14.86 9.92 18.64
CA ASN A 457 14.91 10.84 17.49
C ASN A 457 15.53 12.20 17.89
N ALA A 458 15.13 12.75 19.05
CA ALA A 458 15.73 13.96 19.58
C ALA A 458 17.23 13.79 19.88
N ALA A 459 17.63 12.63 20.41
CA ALA A 459 19.04 12.29 20.60
C ALA A 459 19.80 12.27 19.27
N PHE A 460 19.23 11.64 18.24
CA PHE A 460 19.85 11.53 16.92
C PHE A 460 20.13 12.90 16.31
N ARG A 461 19.14 13.79 16.39
CA ARG A 461 19.21 15.13 15.78
C ARG A 461 20.15 16.08 16.52
N ARG A 462 20.15 16.08 17.86
CA ARG A 462 20.93 17.03 18.66
C ARG A 462 22.31 16.52 19.07
N CYS A 463 22.42 15.24 19.40
CA CYS A 463 23.65 14.64 19.93
C CYS A 463 24.43 13.85 18.87
N GLY A 464 23.84 13.61 17.70
CA GLY A 464 24.43 12.86 16.61
C GLY A 464 24.34 11.33 16.76
N LEU A 465 24.85 10.62 15.75
CA LEU A 465 24.71 9.16 15.61
C LEU A 465 25.35 8.38 16.76
N ARG A 466 26.61 8.68 17.11
CA ARG A 466 27.40 7.90 18.08
C ARG A 466 26.77 7.90 19.47
N GLU A 467 26.42 9.07 19.98
CA GLU A 467 25.83 9.20 21.31
C GLU A 467 24.43 8.57 21.35
N THR A 468 23.68 8.63 20.24
CA THR A 468 22.36 7.99 20.12
C THR A 468 22.44 6.47 20.20
N VAL A 469 23.43 5.85 19.55
CA VAL A 469 23.64 4.40 19.62
C VAL A 469 23.98 3.97 21.04
N ILE A 470 24.88 4.69 21.71
CA ILE A 470 25.24 4.41 23.12
C ILE A 470 24.02 4.56 24.02
N PHE A 471 23.22 5.60 23.80
CA PHE A 471 22.01 5.87 24.55
C PHE A 471 20.96 4.77 24.36
N ALA A 472 20.74 4.30 23.13
CA ALA A 472 19.82 3.21 22.83
C ALA A 472 20.23 1.89 23.53
N ASP A 473 21.52 1.54 23.51
CA ASP A 473 22.04 0.36 24.21
C ASP A 473 21.87 0.47 25.74
N LYS A 474 22.14 1.64 26.33
CA LYS A 474 21.90 1.88 27.77
C LYS A 474 20.42 1.82 28.12
N LEU A 475 19.54 2.38 27.29
CA LEU A 475 18.08 2.29 27.45
C LEU A 475 17.62 0.83 27.43
N MET A 476 18.17 0.01 26.53
CA MET A 476 17.87 -1.42 26.47
C MET A 476 18.22 -2.13 27.78
N GLN A 477 19.44 -1.93 28.28
CA GLN A 477 19.90 -2.55 29.52
C GLN A 477 19.08 -2.11 30.74
N ALA A 478 18.78 -0.82 30.85
CA ALA A 478 17.93 -0.28 31.91
C ALA A 478 16.50 -0.84 31.82
N GLY A 479 15.94 -0.93 30.62
CA GLY A 479 14.60 -1.48 30.38
C GLY A 479 14.49 -2.94 30.81
N PHE A 480 15.43 -3.82 30.42
CA PHE A 480 15.42 -5.22 30.86
C PHE A 480 15.57 -5.38 32.38
N THR A 481 16.48 -4.61 32.98
CA THR A 481 16.71 -4.63 34.44
C THR A 481 15.44 -4.24 35.19
N ASN A 482 14.80 -3.14 34.76
CA ASN A 482 13.58 -2.65 35.38
C ASN A 482 12.38 -3.56 35.11
N ALA A 483 12.27 -4.17 33.92
CA ALA A 483 11.22 -5.13 33.59
C ALA A 483 11.29 -6.37 34.49
N THR A 484 12.50 -6.90 34.74
CA THR A 484 12.69 -8.04 35.64
C THR A 484 12.33 -7.68 37.08
N ARG A 485 12.70 -6.48 37.55
CA ARG A 485 12.36 -5.99 38.89
C ARG A 485 10.86 -5.71 39.06
N ALA A 486 10.18 -5.28 38.00
CA ALA A 486 8.76 -4.98 38.02
C ALA A 486 7.90 -6.22 38.31
N GLY A 487 8.35 -7.42 37.90
CA GLY A 487 7.64 -8.67 38.17
C GLY A 487 6.23 -8.72 37.56
N ILE A 488 6.02 -8.02 36.44
CA ILE A 488 4.71 -7.92 35.78
C ILE A 488 4.32 -9.31 35.27
N SER A 489 3.11 -9.75 35.62
CA SER A 489 2.56 -11.05 35.27
C SER A 489 1.20 -10.92 34.61
N PHE A 490 0.73 -11.99 33.97
CA PHE A 490 -0.59 -12.05 33.33
C PHE A 490 -1.42 -13.14 34.00
N GLY A 491 -2.45 -12.75 34.75
CA GLY A 491 -3.34 -13.64 35.47
C GLY A 491 -4.80 -13.55 35.03
N VAL A 492 -5.60 -14.55 35.41
CA VAL A 492 -7.06 -14.57 35.14
C VAL A 492 -7.79 -13.42 35.84
N ASN A 493 -7.30 -12.99 37.01
CA ASN A 493 -7.88 -11.90 37.78
C ASN A 493 -7.61 -10.52 37.18
N ASP A 494 -6.56 -10.38 36.37
CA ASP A 494 -6.25 -9.12 35.69
C ASP A 494 -7.28 -8.78 34.61
N MET A 495 -7.98 -9.79 34.08
CA MET A 495 -9.01 -9.65 33.03
C MET A 495 -10.37 -9.21 33.61
N SER A 496 -10.46 -8.04 34.24
CA SER A 496 -11.70 -7.57 34.88
C SER A 496 -12.87 -7.36 33.90
N ILE A 497 -14.00 -8.02 34.14
CA ILE A 497 -15.21 -7.89 33.29
C ILE A 497 -16.06 -6.74 33.82
N PRO A 498 -16.51 -5.81 32.96
CA PRO A 498 -17.33 -4.69 33.41
C PRO A 498 -18.71 -5.12 33.87
N ALA A 499 -19.15 -4.65 35.04
CA ALA A 499 -20.51 -4.92 35.53
C ALA A 499 -21.60 -4.37 34.59
N ALA A 500 -21.34 -3.22 33.95
CA ALA A 500 -22.25 -2.58 33.01
C ALA A 500 -22.43 -3.36 31.70
N LYS A 501 -21.57 -4.35 31.40
CA LYS A 501 -21.64 -5.15 30.17
C LYS A 501 -23.01 -5.80 29.98
N GLN A 502 -23.57 -6.40 31.03
CA GLN A 502 -24.85 -7.10 30.93
C GLN A 502 -26.01 -6.15 30.59
N GLN A 503 -25.95 -4.91 31.08
CA GLN A 503 -26.95 -3.91 30.76
C GLN A 503 -26.86 -3.48 29.30
N LEU A 504 -25.66 -3.16 28.81
CA LEU A 504 -25.44 -2.76 27.42
C LEU A 504 -25.86 -3.83 26.41
N ILE A 505 -25.65 -5.11 26.73
CA ILE A 505 -26.10 -6.22 25.88
C ILE A 505 -27.62 -6.30 25.87
N LYS A 506 -28.29 -6.18 27.02
CA LYS A 506 -29.76 -6.18 27.11
C LYS A 506 -30.38 -5.00 26.36
N ASP A 507 -29.77 -3.82 26.44
CA ASP A 507 -30.24 -2.64 25.73
C ASP A 507 -30.15 -2.86 24.21
N ALA A 508 -29.02 -3.39 23.72
CA ALA A 508 -28.84 -3.74 22.31
C ALA A 508 -29.80 -4.86 21.84
N GLU A 509 -30.05 -5.88 22.66
CA GLU A 509 -31.02 -6.95 22.35
C GLU A 509 -32.45 -6.40 22.25
N THR A 510 -32.81 -5.43 23.09
CA THR A 510 -34.10 -4.75 23.05
C THR A 510 -34.25 -3.95 21.76
N GLU A 511 -33.23 -3.15 21.39
CA GLU A 511 -33.22 -2.41 20.13
C GLU A 511 -33.34 -3.34 18.92
N VAL A 512 -32.62 -4.47 18.90
CA VAL A 512 -32.70 -5.46 17.82
C VAL A 512 -34.11 -6.04 17.71
N LYS A 513 -34.77 -6.35 18.83
CA LYS A 513 -36.18 -6.80 18.84
C LYS A 513 -37.13 -5.75 18.31
N GLU A 514 -36.92 -4.48 18.61
CA GLU A 514 -37.72 -3.39 18.03
C GLU A 514 -37.57 -3.33 16.50
N ILE A 515 -36.35 -3.46 15.98
CA ILE A 515 -36.11 -3.53 14.53
C ILE A 515 -36.72 -4.78 13.91
N GLU A 516 -36.71 -5.92 14.60
CA GLU A 516 -37.33 -7.16 14.14
C GLU A 516 -38.87 -7.06 14.12
N ASN A 517 -39.46 -6.38 15.10
CA ASN A 517 -40.88 -6.03 15.10
C ASN A 517 -41.22 -5.06 13.96
N GLN A 518 -40.38 -4.05 13.70
CA GLN A 518 -40.53 -3.13 12.57
C GLN A 518 -40.51 -3.88 11.24
N TYR A 519 -39.59 -4.84 11.07
CA TYR A 519 -39.54 -5.71 9.90
C TYR A 519 -40.83 -6.52 9.75
N THR A 520 -41.31 -7.14 10.83
CA THR A 520 -42.54 -7.96 10.82
C THR A 520 -43.78 -7.12 10.50
N SER A 521 -43.80 -5.85 10.93
CA SER A 521 -44.86 -4.88 10.62
C SER A 521 -44.76 -4.24 9.23
N GLY A 522 -43.70 -4.52 8.46
CA GLY A 522 -43.52 -3.97 7.11
C GLY A 522 -42.93 -2.56 7.03
N LEU A 523 -42.40 -2.02 8.13
CA LEU A 523 -41.77 -0.69 8.15
C LEU A 523 -40.36 -0.66 7.58
N VAL A 524 -39.66 -1.80 7.57
CA VAL A 524 -38.24 -1.93 7.21
C VAL A 524 -38.07 -3.15 6.31
N THR A 525 -37.17 -3.07 5.32
CA THR A 525 -36.86 -4.20 4.42
C THR A 525 -35.87 -5.18 5.04
N ALA A 526 -35.77 -6.41 4.52
CA ALA A 526 -34.84 -7.43 5.05
C ALA A 526 -33.36 -6.99 5.02
N GLY A 527 -32.95 -6.27 3.97
CA GLY A 527 -31.59 -5.73 3.85
C GLY A 527 -31.30 -4.61 4.86
N GLU A 528 -32.26 -3.70 5.05
CA GLU A 528 -32.15 -2.64 6.07
C GLU A 528 -32.13 -3.22 7.49
N ARG A 529 -32.95 -4.24 7.76
CA ARG A 529 -32.94 -4.98 9.04
C ARG A 529 -31.53 -5.49 9.33
N TYR A 530 -30.95 -6.22 8.38
CA TYR A 530 -29.59 -6.77 8.54
C TYR A 530 -28.55 -5.67 8.83
N ASN A 531 -28.55 -4.58 8.06
CA ASN A 531 -27.60 -3.47 8.26
C ASN A 531 -27.77 -2.80 9.64
N LYS A 532 -29.01 -2.50 10.04
CA LYS A 532 -29.31 -1.90 11.35
C LYS A 532 -28.89 -2.81 12.49
N VAL A 533 -29.15 -4.12 12.40
CA VAL A 533 -28.76 -5.10 13.42
C VAL A 533 -27.23 -5.15 13.55
N VAL A 534 -26.50 -5.21 12.43
CA VAL A 534 -25.03 -5.17 12.42
C VAL A 534 -24.50 -3.89 13.06
N ASP A 535 -25.10 -2.73 12.77
CA ASP A 535 -24.67 -1.44 13.33
C ASP A 535 -24.93 -1.33 14.83
N ILE A 536 -26.09 -1.81 15.32
CA ILE A 536 -26.41 -1.87 16.75
C ILE A 536 -25.36 -2.71 17.50
N TRP A 537 -25.03 -3.90 16.98
CA TRP A 537 -24.03 -4.77 17.61
C TRP A 537 -22.61 -4.22 17.53
N SER A 538 -22.25 -3.53 16.44
CA SER A 538 -20.96 -2.86 16.32
C SER A 538 -20.83 -1.75 17.38
N ARG A 539 -21.86 -0.91 17.52
CA ARG A 539 -21.93 0.16 18.52
C ARG A 539 -21.88 -0.38 19.95
N CYS A 540 -22.64 -1.43 20.25
CA CYS A 540 -22.60 -2.11 21.55
C CYS A 540 -21.18 -2.63 21.86
N GLY A 541 -20.52 -3.25 20.87
CA GLY A 541 -19.14 -3.71 21.00
C GLY A 541 -18.12 -2.60 21.29
N GLU A 542 -18.30 -1.40 20.72
CA GLU A 542 -17.46 -0.24 21.02
C GLU A 542 -17.74 0.33 22.42
N GLN A 543 -19.01 0.46 22.80
CA GLN A 543 -19.41 0.94 24.13
C GLN A 543 -18.89 0.03 25.25
N VAL A 544 -19.04 -1.29 25.09
CA VAL A 544 -18.49 -2.29 26.03
C VAL A 544 -16.97 -2.15 26.12
N GLY A 545 -16.29 -1.95 24.99
CA GLY A 545 -14.85 -1.72 24.95
C GLY A 545 -14.42 -0.44 25.69
N LYS A 546 -15.16 0.66 25.52
CA LYS A 546 -14.89 1.95 26.18
C LYS A 546 -15.06 1.85 27.68
N VAL A 547 -16.19 1.32 28.15
CA VAL A 547 -16.48 1.15 29.58
C VAL A 547 -15.46 0.22 30.24
N MET A 548 -15.05 -0.84 29.53
CA MET A 548 -14.00 -1.74 30.00
C MET A 548 -12.66 -1.02 30.18
N MET A 549 -12.22 -0.22 29.20
CA MET A 549 -10.96 0.52 29.31
C MET A 549 -11.00 1.58 30.41
N GLU A 550 -12.13 2.26 30.60
CA GLU A 550 -12.29 3.23 31.68
C GLU A 550 -12.22 2.57 33.07
N GLN A 551 -12.89 1.42 33.26
CA GLN A 551 -12.83 0.68 34.52
C GLN A 551 -11.49 0.01 34.78
N LEU A 552 -10.85 -0.53 33.74
CA LEU A 552 -9.54 -1.17 33.86
C LEU A 552 -8.42 -0.15 34.07
N GLY A 553 -8.59 1.07 33.55
CA GLY A 553 -7.58 2.13 33.57
C GLY A 553 -7.59 3.00 34.82
N GLN A 554 -8.63 2.95 35.65
CA GLN A 554 -8.73 3.75 36.88
C GLN A 554 -8.76 2.87 38.13
N GLU A 555 -8.02 3.27 39.17
CA GLU A 555 -8.01 2.63 40.47
C GLU A 555 -8.17 3.70 41.57
N ASP A 556 -9.04 3.44 42.55
CA ASP A 556 -9.24 4.32 43.70
C ASP A 556 -8.19 4.02 44.77
N VAL A 557 -7.35 5.01 45.10
CA VAL A 557 -6.32 4.93 46.15
C VAL A 557 -6.46 6.06 47.15
N GLU A 558 -6.05 5.79 48.38
CA GLU A 558 -5.97 6.81 49.42
C GLU A 558 -4.66 7.61 49.29
N ASN A 559 -4.78 8.92 49.13
CA ASN A 559 -3.64 9.82 49.13
C ASN A 559 -3.04 9.97 50.55
N ARG A 560 -1.90 10.65 50.66
CA ARG A 560 -1.23 10.96 51.93
C ARG A 560 -2.10 11.68 52.98
N HIS A 561 -3.18 12.34 52.55
CA HIS A 561 -4.14 13.06 53.39
C HIS A 561 -5.41 12.24 53.71
N GLY A 562 -5.45 10.94 53.39
CA GLY A 562 -6.59 10.06 53.62
C GLY A 562 -7.79 10.29 52.70
N LYS A 563 -7.64 11.09 51.63
CA LYS A 563 -8.68 11.29 50.61
C LYS A 563 -8.54 10.26 49.49
N LYS A 564 -9.66 9.67 49.08
CA LYS A 564 -9.70 8.80 47.89
C LYS A 564 -9.49 9.64 46.63
N VAL A 565 -8.43 9.34 45.90
CA VAL A 565 -8.08 9.94 44.62
C VAL A 565 -8.02 8.81 43.59
N LYS A 566 -8.53 9.09 42.39
CA LYS A 566 -8.39 8.17 41.26
C LYS A 566 -6.98 8.29 40.70
N GLN A 567 -6.24 7.19 40.70
CA GLN A 567 -5.00 7.05 39.96
C GLN A 567 -5.21 6.16 38.74
N GLU A 568 -4.29 6.21 37.79
CA GLU A 568 -4.29 5.21 36.72
C GLU A 568 -3.92 3.84 37.29
N ALA A 569 -4.64 2.81 36.89
CA ALA A 569 -4.49 1.47 37.45
C ALA A 569 -3.14 0.83 37.13
N PHE A 570 -2.60 0.08 38.08
CA PHE A 570 -1.40 -0.75 37.93
C PHE A 570 -1.71 -2.19 37.49
N ASN A 571 -2.86 -2.41 36.84
CA ASN A 571 -3.20 -3.68 36.24
C ASN A 571 -2.24 -4.01 35.09
N SER A 572 -1.66 -5.22 35.10
CA SER A 572 -0.68 -5.66 34.12
C SER A 572 -1.17 -5.57 32.67
N ILE A 573 -2.41 -5.98 32.40
CA ILE A 573 -2.99 -5.97 31.04
C ILE A 573 -3.15 -4.54 30.55
N TYR A 574 -3.61 -3.66 31.42
CA TYR A 574 -3.71 -2.23 31.11
C TYR A 574 -2.33 -1.63 30.83
N MET A 575 -1.34 -1.91 31.68
CA MET A 575 0.03 -1.42 31.49
C MET A 575 0.66 -1.91 30.19
N MET A 576 0.45 -3.17 29.80
CA MET A 576 0.95 -3.71 28.53
C MET A 576 0.39 -2.96 27.32
N ALA A 577 -0.91 -2.61 27.33
CA ALA A 577 -1.54 -1.86 26.25
C ALA A 577 -1.25 -0.36 26.29
N ASP A 578 -1.30 0.29 27.45
CA ASP A 578 -1.05 1.73 27.59
C ASP A 578 0.41 2.10 27.28
N SER A 579 1.36 1.27 27.71
CA SER A 579 2.78 1.43 27.35
C SER A 579 3.03 1.28 25.86
N GLY A 580 2.15 0.58 25.14
CA GLY A 580 2.33 0.19 23.74
C GLY A 580 3.37 -0.94 23.55
N ALA A 581 3.74 -1.63 24.63
CA ALA A 581 4.65 -2.77 24.58
C ALA A 581 4.04 -3.94 23.80
N ARG A 582 2.83 -4.35 24.19
CA ARG A 582 2.04 -5.40 23.53
C ARG A 582 0.59 -5.31 23.96
N GLY A 583 -0.34 -5.54 23.03
CA GLY A 583 -1.76 -5.44 23.33
C GLY A 583 -2.38 -4.21 22.68
N SER A 584 -3.57 -4.38 22.10
CA SER A 584 -4.42 -3.27 21.65
C SER A 584 -5.73 -3.25 22.43
N ALA A 585 -6.41 -2.10 22.45
CA ALA A 585 -7.74 -2.00 23.05
C ALA A 585 -8.72 -3.05 22.47
N ALA A 586 -8.59 -3.36 21.17
CA ALA A 586 -9.38 -4.40 20.52
C ALA A 586 -9.08 -5.82 21.06
N GLN A 587 -7.82 -6.12 21.37
CA GLN A 587 -7.44 -7.41 21.98
C GLN A 587 -7.92 -7.51 23.42
N ILE A 588 -7.77 -6.45 24.22
CA ILE A 588 -8.29 -6.40 25.61
C ILE A 588 -9.82 -6.57 25.59
N ARG A 589 -10.50 -5.92 24.64
CA ARG A 589 -11.96 -6.07 24.48
C ARG A 589 -12.36 -7.53 24.27
N GLN A 590 -11.60 -8.31 23.50
CA GLN A 590 -11.88 -9.74 23.32
C GLN A 590 -11.60 -10.57 24.58
N LEU A 591 -10.64 -10.16 25.41
CA LEU A 591 -10.29 -10.85 26.66
C LEU A 591 -11.34 -10.65 27.75
N ALA A 592 -11.76 -9.42 28.00
CA ALA A 592 -12.58 -9.05 29.16
C ALA A 592 -13.92 -8.36 28.83
N GLY A 593 -14.09 -7.83 27.62
CA GLY A 593 -15.32 -7.19 27.16
C GLY A 593 -16.25 -8.17 26.46
N MET A 594 -16.25 -8.14 25.14
CA MET A 594 -16.95 -9.08 24.25
C MET A 594 -16.16 -9.27 22.97
N ARG A 595 -16.29 -10.42 22.31
CA ARG A 595 -15.55 -10.67 21.06
C ARG A 595 -16.14 -9.93 19.85
N GLY A 596 -17.46 -9.76 19.82
CA GLY A 596 -18.15 -8.96 18.79
C GLY A 596 -18.54 -9.73 17.53
N LEU A 597 -18.68 -9.00 16.42
CA LEU A 597 -19.13 -9.50 15.13
C LEU A 597 -17.99 -10.13 14.32
N MET A 598 -18.26 -11.25 13.66
CA MET A 598 -17.27 -12.00 12.87
C MET A 598 -17.63 -11.94 11.37
N ALA A 599 -16.62 -12.05 10.50
CA ALA A 599 -16.81 -12.11 9.06
C ALA A 599 -16.92 -13.55 8.54
N LYS A 600 -17.78 -13.75 7.54
CA LYS A 600 -17.88 -15.00 6.76
C LYS A 600 -16.74 -15.10 5.74
N PRO A 601 -16.52 -16.29 5.16
CA PRO A 601 -15.52 -16.48 4.09
C PRO A 601 -15.74 -15.57 2.88
N ASP A 602 -16.99 -15.19 2.58
CA ASP A 602 -17.35 -14.26 1.50
C ASP A 602 -17.02 -12.78 1.82
N GLY A 603 -16.73 -12.44 3.08
CA GLY A 603 -16.48 -11.09 3.56
C GLY A 603 -17.70 -10.36 4.14
N SER A 604 -18.89 -10.97 4.08
CA SER A 604 -20.08 -10.43 4.76
C SER A 604 -19.99 -10.64 6.27
N ILE A 605 -20.66 -9.79 7.06
CA ILE A 605 -20.67 -9.88 8.51
C ILE A 605 -21.74 -10.88 8.97
N ILE A 606 -21.49 -11.64 10.02
CA ILE A 606 -22.50 -12.52 10.62
C ILE A 606 -23.33 -11.66 11.59
N GLU A 607 -24.64 -11.60 11.39
CA GLU A 607 -25.55 -10.79 12.23
C GLU A 607 -25.61 -11.26 13.69
N THR A 608 -25.27 -12.53 13.96
CA THR A 608 -25.18 -13.09 15.31
C THR A 608 -23.81 -12.79 15.94
N PRO A 609 -23.71 -11.92 16.95
CA PRO A 609 -22.45 -11.57 17.59
C PRO A 609 -21.99 -12.65 18.58
N ILE A 610 -20.71 -12.58 18.94
CA ILE A 610 -20.16 -13.29 20.10
C ILE A 610 -20.15 -12.33 21.29
N THR A 611 -21.17 -12.43 22.14
CA THR A 611 -21.32 -11.64 23.38
C THR A 611 -20.36 -12.06 24.49
N ALA A 612 -19.89 -13.30 24.45
CA ALA A 612 -18.90 -13.83 25.38
C ALA A 612 -17.48 -13.28 25.09
N ASN A 613 -16.63 -13.32 26.11
CA ASN A 613 -15.20 -13.03 26.02
C ASN A 613 -14.35 -14.27 26.33
N PHE A 614 -13.02 -14.16 26.21
CA PHE A 614 -12.13 -15.31 26.48
C PHE A 614 -12.08 -15.72 27.96
N ARG A 615 -12.32 -14.80 28.90
CA ARG A 615 -12.40 -15.13 30.33
C ARG A 615 -13.66 -15.94 30.67
N GLU A 616 -14.80 -15.62 30.06
CA GLU A 616 -16.08 -16.31 30.22
C GLU A 616 -16.09 -17.66 29.48
N GLY A 617 -15.33 -17.77 28.39
CA GLY A 617 -15.29 -18.94 27.52
C GLY A 617 -16.30 -18.84 26.36
N LEU A 618 -16.04 -19.60 25.30
CA LEU A 618 -16.88 -19.62 24.10
C LEU A 618 -17.65 -20.94 24.02
N ASN A 619 -18.95 -20.86 23.69
CA ASN A 619 -19.71 -22.06 23.38
C ASN A 619 -19.32 -22.62 22.00
N VAL A 620 -19.76 -23.86 21.70
CA VAL A 620 -19.38 -24.56 20.46
C VAL A 620 -19.75 -23.76 19.20
N LEU A 621 -20.92 -23.13 19.18
CA LEU A 621 -21.39 -22.35 18.04
C LEU A 621 -20.55 -21.07 17.84
N GLN A 622 -20.32 -20.30 18.91
CA GLN A 622 -19.50 -19.09 18.89
C GLN A 622 -18.06 -19.40 18.48
N TYR A 623 -17.49 -20.50 18.99
CA TYR A 623 -16.17 -20.97 18.58
C TYR A 623 -16.16 -21.33 17.09
N PHE A 624 -17.14 -22.11 16.61
CA PHE A 624 -17.25 -22.50 15.20
C PHE A 624 -17.39 -21.29 14.26
N ILE A 625 -18.23 -20.31 14.62
CA ILE A 625 -18.38 -19.05 13.90
C ILE A 625 -17.03 -18.33 13.79
N SER A 626 -16.30 -18.23 14.91
CA SER A 626 -14.98 -17.60 14.94
C SER A 626 -13.94 -18.31 14.06
N THR A 627 -14.05 -19.62 13.83
CA THR A 627 -13.07 -20.36 13.01
C THR A 627 -13.08 -19.95 11.54
N HIS A 628 -14.22 -19.48 11.01
CA HIS A 628 -14.37 -19.12 9.61
C HIS A 628 -13.53 -17.88 9.27
N GLY A 629 -13.67 -16.82 10.08
CA GLY A 629 -12.85 -15.62 9.96
C GLY A 629 -11.36 -15.95 10.13
N ALA A 630 -11.00 -16.66 11.21
CA ALA A 630 -9.60 -17.01 11.49
C ALA A 630 -8.95 -17.81 10.35
N ARG A 631 -9.65 -18.81 9.78
CA ARG A 631 -9.15 -19.60 8.66
C ARG A 631 -9.00 -18.76 7.39
N LYS A 632 -9.96 -17.87 7.09
CA LYS A 632 -9.86 -16.95 5.96
C LYS A 632 -8.64 -16.03 6.13
N GLY A 633 -8.46 -15.41 7.30
CA GLY A 633 -7.33 -14.55 7.60
C GLY A 633 -5.98 -15.25 7.40
N LEU A 634 -5.88 -16.51 7.86
CA LEU A 634 -4.71 -17.37 7.62
C LEU A 634 -4.45 -17.65 6.14
N ALA A 635 -5.49 -18.07 5.41
CA ALA A 635 -5.40 -18.39 3.99
C ALA A 635 -5.02 -17.16 3.14
N ASP A 636 -5.65 -16.02 3.45
CA ASP A 636 -5.38 -14.75 2.79
C ASP A 636 -3.95 -14.27 3.06
N THR A 637 -3.46 -14.39 4.31
CA THR A 637 -2.08 -14.05 4.64
C THR A 637 -1.09 -14.89 3.83
N ALA A 638 -1.33 -16.21 3.73
CA ALA A 638 -0.46 -17.11 2.98
C ALA A 638 -0.46 -16.84 1.46
N LEU A 639 -1.62 -16.54 0.88
CA LEU A 639 -1.76 -16.31 -0.57
C LEU A 639 -1.34 -14.89 -0.99
N LYS A 640 -1.74 -13.87 -0.24
CA LYS A 640 -1.56 -12.46 -0.61
C LYS A 640 -0.13 -11.97 -0.41
N THR A 641 0.64 -12.59 0.49
CA THR A 641 2.09 -12.33 0.64
C THR A 641 2.83 -12.51 -0.69
N ALA A 642 2.45 -13.50 -1.50
CA ALA A 642 3.06 -13.73 -2.82
C ALA A 642 2.78 -12.59 -3.81
N ASN A 643 1.60 -11.97 -3.74
CA ASN A 643 1.23 -10.86 -4.62
C ASN A 643 2.00 -9.59 -4.26
N SER A 644 2.20 -9.32 -2.97
CA SER A 644 2.97 -8.17 -2.50
C SER A 644 4.45 -8.30 -2.88
N GLY A 645 5.08 -9.45 -2.62
CA GLY A 645 6.45 -9.70 -3.07
C GLY A 645 6.62 -9.64 -4.59
N TYR A 646 5.58 -10.01 -5.36
CA TYR A 646 5.59 -9.85 -6.81
C TYR A 646 5.52 -8.37 -7.23
N LEU A 647 4.69 -7.56 -6.58
CA LEU A 647 4.62 -6.12 -6.81
C LEU A 647 5.96 -5.45 -6.51
N THR A 648 6.58 -5.73 -5.36
CA THR A 648 7.89 -5.20 -4.97
C THR A 648 8.94 -5.51 -6.05
N ARG A 649 8.99 -6.76 -6.55
CA ARG A 649 9.92 -7.11 -7.62
C ARG A 649 9.68 -6.26 -8.87
N ARG A 650 8.43 -6.07 -9.28
CA ARG A 650 8.09 -5.26 -10.46
C ARG A 650 8.45 -3.80 -10.29
N LEU A 651 8.25 -3.25 -9.10
CA LEU A 651 8.67 -1.89 -8.78
C LEU A 651 10.20 -1.77 -8.91
N VAL A 652 10.97 -2.72 -8.35
CA VAL A 652 12.43 -2.74 -8.52
C VAL A 652 12.83 -2.89 -10.00
N ASP A 653 12.19 -3.80 -10.75
CA ASP A 653 12.47 -4.02 -12.18
C ASP A 653 12.32 -2.71 -13.00
N VAL A 654 11.44 -1.78 -12.59
CA VAL A 654 11.21 -0.49 -13.27
C VAL A 654 12.10 0.64 -12.72
N THR A 655 12.43 0.62 -11.43
CA THR A 655 13.07 1.75 -10.74
C THR A 655 14.56 1.57 -10.48
N GLN A 656 15.12 0.37 -10.69
CA GLN A 656 16.52 0.07 -10.36
C GLN A 656 17.56 1.02 -11.01
N ASP A 657 17.25 1.62 -12.15
CA ASP A 657 18.15 2.51 -12.88
C ASP A 657 18.13 3.96 -12.34
N LEU A 658 17.23 4.25 -11.38
CA LEU A 658 17.08 5.58 -10.78
C LEU A 658 18.10 5.77 -9.63
N VAL A 659 19.16 6.50 -9.92
CA VAL A 659 20.28 6.81 -9.01
C VAL A 659 20.45 8.33 -8.92
N VAL A 660 20.96 8.81 -7.78
CA VAL A 660 21.39 10.21 -7.65
C VAL A 660 22.70 10.43 -8.41
N THR A 661 22.69 11.25 -9.45
CA THR A 661 23.86 11.40 -10.36
C THR A 661 24.54 12.76 -10.30
N GLU A 662 23.82 13.80 -9.88
CA GLU A 662 24.34 15.17 -9.76
C GLU A 662 23.75 15.85 -8.52
N ASP A 663 24.32 16.97 -8.09
CA ASP A 663 23.83 17.68 -6.90
C ASP A 663 22.59 18.55 -7.20
N ASP A 664 22.60 19.28 -8.31
CA ASP A 664 21.54 20.20 -8.68
C ASP A 664 21.33 20.26 -10.21
N CYS A 665 20.11 20.00 -10.67
CA CYS A 665 19.73 20.15 -12.07
C CYS A 665 19.39 21.59 -12.49
N GLY A 666 19.34 22.54 -11.55
CA GLY A 666 19.03 23.95 -11.80
C GLY A 666 17.55 24.27 -12.04
N THR A 667 16.65 23.30 -11.90
CA THR A 667 15.22 23.50 -12.14
C THR A 667 14.58 24.41 -11.09
N GLN A 668 13.73 25.32 -11.53
CA GLN A 668 12.85 26.15 -10.68
C GLN A 668 11.42 25.57 -10.61
N ASN A 669 11.16 24.48 -11.33
CA ASN A 669 9.88 23.81 -11.32
C ASN A 669 9.76 22.97 -10.03
N GLY A 670 8.60 23.08 -9.40
CA GLY A 670 8.32 22.43 -8.13
C GLY A 670 6.81 22.30 -7.92
N VAL A 671 6.43 21.41 -7.01
CA VAL A 671 5.03 21.14 -6.69
C VAL A 671 4.65 21.91 -5.45
N ALA A 672 3.51 22.60 -5.50
CA ALA A 672 2.89 23.22 -4.34
C ALA A 672 2.36 22.14 -3.39
N MET A 673 2.92 22.09 -2.18
CA MET A 673 2.51 21.19 -1.10
C MET A 673 1.63 21.95 -0.10
N LYS A 674 0.53 21.31 0.31
CA LYS A 674 -0.44 21.81 1.29
C LYS A 674 -0.71 20.73 2.34
N ALA A 675 -1.20 21.12 3.51
CA ALA A 675 -1.76 20.15 4.44
C ALA A 675 -2.90 19.37 3.77
N LEU A 676 -2.96 18.05 3.98
CA LEU A 676 -4.04 17.23 3.45
C LEU A 676 -5.21 17.26 4.44
N VAL A 677 -6.31 17.89 4.03
CA VAL A 677 -7.51 18.03 4.84
C VAL A 677 -8.64 17.23 4.22
N GLU A 678 -9.15 16.23 4.95
CA GLU A 678 -10.31 15.43 4.55
C GLU A 678 -11.41 15.55 5.60
N GLY A 679 -12.61 15.98 5.19
CA GLY A 679 -13.77 16.08 6.11
C GLY A 679 -13.50 16.94 7.36
N GLY A 680 -12.68 17.99 7.20
CA GLY A 680 -12.26 18.89 8.28
C GLY A 680 -11.29 18.30 9.30
N GLU A 681 -10.72 17.10 9.08
CA GLU A 681 -9.53 16.64 9.81
C GLU A 681 -8.28 16.88 8.97
N VAL A 682 -7.25 17.43 9.60
CA VAL A 682 -5.90 17.44 9.04
C VAL A 682 -5.37 16.01 9.14
N VAL A 683 -5.47 15.26 8.05
CA VAL A 683 -4.97 13.88 7.96
C VAL A 683 -3.45 13.88 7.98
N GLU A 684 -2.85 14.81 7.24
CA GLU A 684 -1.40 15.01 7.20
C GLU A 684 -1.08 16.50 7.25
N ALA A 685 -0.31 16.89 8.27
CA ALA A 685 0.09 18.27 8.46
C ALA A 685 1.16 18.68 7.45
N LEU A 686 1.18 19.96 7.07
CA LEU A 686 2.17 20.49 6.12
C LEU A 686 3.61 20.16 6.56
N ARG A 687 3.87 20.24 7.87
CA ARG A 687 5.18 19.90 8.47
C ARG A 687 5.72 18.53 8.10
N GLU A 688 4.85 17.52 7.97
CA GLU A 688 5.28 16.16 7.64
C GLU A 688 5.60 16.05 6.13
N ARG A 689 4.88 16.79 5.28
CA ARG A 689 5.04 16.75 3.81
C ARG A 689 6.27 17.52 3.30
N ILE A 690 6.67 18.58 3.99
CA ILE A 690 7.79 19.44 3.57
C ILE A 690 9.13 19.03 4.18
N LEU A 691 9.13 18.24 5.26
CA LEU A 691 10.33 17.84 5.97
C LEU A 691 11.34 17.16 5.04
N GLY A 692 12.59 17.63 5.06
CA GLY A 692 13.68 17.08 4.27
C GLY A 692 13.58 17.35 2.77
N ARG A 693 12.68 18.25 2.33
CA ARG A 693 12.57 18.68 0.94
C ARG A 693 13.23 20.03 0.72
N THR A 694 13.59 20.30 -0.54
CA THR A 694 14.23 21.56 -0.93
C THR A 694 13.22 22.53 -1.50
N LEU A 695 13.28 23.80 -1.10
CA LEU A 695 12.45 24.87 -1.66
C LEU A 695 12.75 25.12 -3.14
N ALA A 696 11.70 25.30 -3.94
CA ALA A 696 11.83 25.67 -5.36
C ALA A 696 11.91 27.19 -5.56
N ILE A 697 11.24 27.96 -4.69
CA ILE A 697 11.20 29.44 -4.70
C ILE A 697 11.41 29.97 -3.28
N ASP A 698 11.74 31.25 -3.16
CA ASP A 698 11.90 31.94 -1.88
C ASP A 698 10.58 31.90 -1.08
N LEU A 699 10.68 31.56 0.20
CA LEU A 699 9.55 31.56 1.12
C LEU A 699 9.49 32.90 1.84
N ILE A 700 8.36 33.60 1.70
CA ILE A 700 8.17 34.97 2.20
C ILE A 700 7.27 34.94 3.44
N HIS A 701 7.59 35.75 4.45
CA HIS A 701 6.77 35.93 5.63
C HIS A 701 5.46 36.67 5.28
N PRO A 702 4.27 36.16 5.66
CA PRO A 702 2.99 36.77 5.28
C PRO A 702 2.84 38.22 5.75
N GLU A 703 3.22 38.50 7.01
CA GLU A 703 3.07 39.82 7.64
C GLU A 703 4.20 40.79 7.34
N THR A 704 5.48 40.38 7.43
CA THR A 704 6.63 41.29 7.27
C THR A 704 7.10 41.43 5.82
N GLN A 705 6.70 40.53 4.92
CA GLN A 705 7.18 40.45 3.53
C GLN A 705 8.69 40.17 3.39
N ASP A 706 9.37 39.79 4.48
CA ASP A 706 10.78 39.39 4.44
C ASP A 706 10.94 37.95 3.96
N VAL A 707 12.10 37.64 3.37
CA VAL A 707 12.44 36.26 2.97
C VAL A 707 12.82 35.46 4.22
N LEU A 708 12.00 34.45 4.55
CA LEU A 708 12.24 33.50 5.64
C LEU A 708 13.32 32.49 5.25
N PHE A 709 13.17 31.89 4.07
CA PHE A 709 14.10 30.91 3.52
C PHE A 709 14.30 31.14 2.02
N ALA A 710 15.55 31.14 1.57
CA ALA A 710 15.88 31.29 0.16
C ALA A 710 15.57 30.01 -0.64
N ALA A 711 15.36 30.14 -1.94
CA ALA A 711 15.22 29.04 -2.87
C ALA A 711 16.45 28.12 -2.83
N GLY A 712 16.22 26.81 -2.93
CA GLY A 712 17.30 25.83 -2.83
C GLY A 712 17.71 25.46 -1.41
N THR A 713 17.08 26.03 -0.38
CA THR A 713 17.30 25.65 1.03
C THR A 713 16.60 24.33 1.34
N LEU A 714 17.31 23.42 1.99
CA LEU A 714 16.75 22.17 2.53
C LEU A 714 15.97 22.49 3.81
N ILE A 715 14.74 21.99 3.92
CA ILE A 715 13.91 22.24 5.08
C ILE A 715 14.18 21.18 6.16
N ASP A 716 14.85 21.61 7.23
CA ASP A 716 15.08 20.83 8.45
C ASP A 716 13.97 21.06 9.49
N GLU A 717 13.96 20.30 10.57
CA GLU A 717 12.91 20.33 11.60
C GLU A 717 12.68 21.72 12.22
N ASP A 718 13.74 22.47 12.52
CA ASP A 718 13.61 23.83 13.06
C ASP A 718 13.04 24.80 12.02
N GLY A 719 13.37 24.58 10.74
CA GLY A 719 12.77 25.30 9.63
C GLY A 719 11.27 25.01 9.51
N VAL A 720 10.90 23.74 9.69
CA VAL A 720 9.49 23.33 9.72
C VAL A 720 8.74 23.95 10.91
N GLU A 721 9.29 23.94 12.12
CA GLU A 721 8.67 24.57 13.29
C GLU A 721 8.49 26.08 13.08
N THR A 722 9.46 26.74 12.44
CA THR A 722 9.36 28.16 12.09
C THR A 722 8.21 28.41 11.10
N ILE A 723 8.08 27.57 10.06
CA ILE A 723 7.00 27.66 9.07
C ILE A 723 5.62 27.43 9.71
N ASP A 724 5.51 26.45 10.61
CA ASP A 724 4.27 26.12 11.33
C ASP A 724 3.87 27.27 12.28
N ASN A 725 4.83 27.86 13.00
CA ASN A 725 4.61 29.01 13.90
C ASN A 725 4.16 30.28 13.17
N VAL A 726 4.70 30.53 11.96
CA VAL A 726 4.30 31.64 11.11
C VAL A 726 2.92 31.40 10.47
N GLY A 727 2.48 30.14 10.39
CA GLY A 727 1.17 29.76 9.86
C GLY A 727 1.11 29.84 8.33
N ILE A 728 2.14 29.35 7.64
CA ILE A 728 2.17 29.26 6.17
C ILE A 728 1.45 27.98 5.72
N ASP A 729 0.48 28.10 4.83
CA ASP A 729 -0.36 26.99 4.39
C ASP A 729 0.15 26.24 3.14
N GLU A 730 0.95 26.91 2.32
CA GLU A 730 1.42 26.42 1.02
C GLU A 730 2.91 26.68 0.83
N VAL A 731 3.65 25.63 0.47
CA VAL A 731 5.09 25.70 0.20
C VAL A 731 5.40 24.98 -1.10
N LYS A 732 6.11 25.65 -2.02
CA LYS A 732 6.51 25.08 -3.30
C LYS A 732 7.88 24.40 -3.18
N VAL A 733 7.89 23.08 -3.30
CA VAL A 733 9.10 22.24 -3.12
C VAL A 733 9.52 21.56 -4.41
N ARG A 734 10.81 21.28 -4.55
CA ARG A 734 11.34 20.46 -5.64
C ARG A 734 10.95 18.99 -5.44
N THR A 735 10.79 18.25 -6.54
CA THR A 735 10.41 16.84 -6.50
C THR A 735 11.22 16.05 -7.53
N ALA A 736 11.28 14.72 -7.36
CA ALA A 736 11.92 13.84 -8.34
C ALA A 736 11.25 13.88 -9.72
N LEU A 737 9.95 14.22 -9.80
CA LEU A 737 9.19 14.33 -11.05
C LEU A 737 9.49 15.63 -11.81
N SER A 738 9.81 16.72 -11.10
CA SER A 738 10.16 18.00 -11.70
C SER A 738 11.66 18.12 -12.01
N CYS A 739 12.41 17.02 -11.93
CA CYS A 739 13.86 17.00 -12.13
C CYS A 739 14.24 16.99 -13.62
N ASP A 740 15.08 17.93 -14.05
CA ASP A 740 15.54 18.04 -15.44
C ASP A 740 16.72 17.11 -15.79
N THR A 741 17.23 16.35 -14.82
CA THR A 741 18.31 15.35 -15.01
C THR A 741 17.85 14.23 -15.95
N ARG A 742 18.61 13.96 -17.02
CA ARG A 742 18.19 13.01 -18.07
C ARG A 742 18.30 11.54 -17.67
N TRP A 743 19.31 11.16 -16.89
CA TRP A 743 19.62 9.78 -16.49
C TRP A 743 19.91 9.72 -14.99
N GLY A 744 18.86 9.85 -14.18
CA GLY A 744 18.95 9.88 -12.73
C GLY A 744 18.15 11.05 -12.15
N VAL A 745 18.42 11.37 -10.89
CA VAL A 745 17.81 12.51 -10.17
C VAL A 745 18.92 13.31 -9.51
N CYS A 746 18.76 14.62 -9.40
CA CYS A 746 19.70 15.43 -8.63
C CYS A 746 19.43 15.38 -7.11
N SER A 747 20.47 15.56 -6.29
CA SER A 747 20.38 15.53 -4.83
C SER A 747 19.32 16.51 -4.31
N LYS A 748 19.29 17.76 -4.81
CA LYS A 748 18.31 18.77 -4.36
C LYS A 748 16.86 18.45 -4.71
N CYS A 749 16.58 17.77 -5.82
CA CYS A 749 15.21 17.39 -6.19
C CYS A 749 14.67 16.23 -5.34
N TYR A 750 15.56 15.39 -4.80
CA TYR A 750 15.20 14.36 -3.84
C TYR A 750 15.14 14.92 -2.40
N GLY A 751 16.14 15.72 -2.02
CA GLY A 751 16.29 16.33 -0.71
C GLY A 751 17.14 15.49 0.23
N ARG A 752 16.57 15.10 1.38
CA ARG A 752 17.26 14.40 2.47
C ARG A 752 17.16 12.87 2.33
N ASP A 753 18.25 12.16 2.59
CA ASP A 753 18.17 10.71 2.84
C ASP A 753 17.59 10.47 4.23
N LEU A 754 16.35 10.00 4.27
CA LEU A 754 15.63 9.70 5.51
C LEU A 754 16.32 8.63 6.35
N GLY A 755 17.08 7.72 5.74
CA GLY A 755 17.75 6.65 6.45
C GLY A 755 19.01 7.06 7.22
N ARG A 756 19.64 8.19 6.84
CA ARG A 756 20.85 8.73 7.49
C ARG A 756 20.65 10.11 8.09
N GLY A 757 19.60 10.82 7.70
CA GLY A 757 19.32 12.16 8.18
C GLY A 757 20.22 13.26 7.59
N SER A 758 21.03 12.97 6.58
CA SER A 758 21.82 13.95 5.82
C SER A 758 21.20 14.20 4.43
N PRO A 759 21.62 15.24 3.68
CA PRO A 759 21.33 15.34 2.25
C PRO A 759 21.70 14.04 1.53
N VAL A 760 20.94 13.68 0.49
CA VAL A 760 21.20 12.43 -0.23
C VAL A 760 22.54 12.51 -0.96
N ASN A 761 23.35 11.44 -0.84
CA ASN A 761 24.66 11.37 -1.45
C ASN A 761 24.56 11.02 -2.95
N VAL A 762 25.47 11.56 -3.75
CA VAL A 762 25.65 11.14 -5.14
C VAL A 762 26.05 9.66 -5.18
N GLY A 763 25.37 8.88 -6.01
CA GLY A 763 25.53 7.44 -6.14
C GLY A 763 24.48 6.61 -5.37
N GLU A 764 23.63 7.22 -4.55
CA GLU A 764 22.60 6.48 -3.81
C GLU A 764 21.49 5.96 -4.77
N ALA A 765 21.17 4.67 -4.67
CA ALA A 765 20.19 4.00 -5.52
C ALA A 765 18.74 4.22 -5.01
N ILE A 766 18.27 5.47 -5.09
CA ILE A 766 16.96 5.91 -4.59
C ILE A 766 15.77 5.12 -5.17
N GLY A 767 15.86 4.63 -6.42
CA GLY A 767 14.78 3.86 -7.03
C GLY A 767 14.53 2.53 -6.32
N VAL A 768 15.60 1.79 -5.98
CA VAL A 768 15.50 0.54 -5.22
C VAL A 768 14.97 0.80 -3.81
N ILE A 769 15.44 1.88 -3.16
CA ILE A 769 14.98 2.27 -1.82
C ILE A 769 13.49 2.62 -1.84
N ALA A 770 13.02 3.37 -2.82
CA ALA A 770 11.61 3.72 -2.98
C ALA A 770 10.74 2.47 -3.20
N ALA A 771 11.16 1.56 -4.09
CA ALA A 771 10.45 0.31 -4.35
C ALA A 771 10.35 -0.58 -3.10
N GLN A 772 11.41 -0.66 -2.31
CA GLN A 772 11.42 -1.38 -1.03
C GLN A 772 10.52 -0.71 0.01
N SER A 773 10.58 0.62 0.11
CA SER A 773 9.80 1.41 1.08
C SER A 773 8.29 1.34 0.84
N ILE A 774 7.88 1.03 -0.40
CA ILE A 774 6.47 0.75 -0.74
C ILE A 774 6.16 -0.75 -0.54
N GLY A 775 7.03 -1.62 -1.04
CA GLY A 775 6.77 -3.06 -1.11
C GLY A 775 6.83 -3.80 0.23
N GLU A 776 7.72 -3.37 1.12
CA GLU A 776 7.90 -3.98 2.44
C GLU A 776 6.69 -3.75 3.35
N PRO A 777 6.20 -2.50 3.55
CA PRO A 777 4.97 -2.29 4.30
C PRO A 777 3.79 -2.97 3.63
N GLY A 778 3.70 -2.92 2.30
CA GLY A 778 2.65 -3.62 1.55
C GLY A 778 2.60 -5.13 1.84
N THR A 779 3.74 -5.76 2.13
CA THR A 779 3.79 -7.17 2.54
C THR A 779 3.42 -7.33 4.01
N GLN A 780 3.92 -6.47 4.89
CA GLN A 780 3.56 -6.47 6.32
C GLN A 780 2.06 -6.28 6.55
N LEU A 781 1.39 -5.43 5.76
CA LEU A 781 -0.04 -5.19 5.85
C LEU A 781 -0.85 -6.48 5.64
N THR A 782 -0.45 -7.30 4.67
CA THR A 782 -1.10 -8.60 4.44
C THR A 782 -0.90 -9.56 5.63
N MET A 783 0.26 -9.48 6.31
CA MET A 783 0.54 -10.29 7.50
C MET A 783 -0.19 -9.80 8.76
N ARG A 784 -0.35 -8.49 8.97
CA ARG A 784 -1.08 -7.94 10.14
C ARG A 784 -2.57 -8.31 10.13
N THR A 785 -3.13 -8.58 8.95
CA THR A 785 -4.52 -9.08 8.81
C THR A 785 -4.74 -10.39 9.58
N PHE A 786 -3.69 -11.19 9.83
CA PHE A 786 -3.76 -12.40 10.66
C PHE A 786 -4.30 -12.13 12.07
N HIS A 787 -3.93 -11.01 12.69
CA HIS A 787 -4.35 -10.67 14.06
C HIS A 787 -5.75 -10.08 14.14
N ILE A 788 -6.27 -9.57 13.02
CA ILE A 788 -7.57 -8.89 12.94
C ILE A 788 -8.64 -9.81 12.32
N GLY A 789 -8.22 -10.81 11.52
CA GLY A 789 -9.06 -11.62 10.62
C GLY A 789 -10.20 -12.43 11.24
N GLY A 790 -10.42 -12.35 12.55
CA GLY A 790 -11.63 -12.86 13.19
C GLY A 790 -12.69 -11.78 13.45
N ALA A 791 -12.28 -10.59 13.90
CA ALA A 791 -13.19 -9.56 14.40
C ALA A 791 -13.41 -8.47 13.35
N ALA A 792 -14.66 -8.30 12.91
CA ALA A 792 -15.05 -7.18 12.06
C ALA A 792 -15.25 -5.96 12.95
N SER A 793 -14.45 -4.91 12.75
CA SER A 793 -14.73 -3.59 13.29
C SER A 793 -15.08 -2.70 12.10
N ARG A 794 -16.33 -2.27 12.02
CA ARG A 794 -16.77 -1.32 11.00
C ARG A 794 -16.51 0.08 11.54
N THR A 795 -15.84 0.94 10.78
CA THR A 795 -15.87 2.38 11.08
C THR A 795 -17.30 2.86 10.89
N ALA A 796 -17.91 3.43 11.93
CA ALA A 796 -19.27 3.94 11.84
C ALA A 796 -19.39 4.89 10.64
N VAL A 797 -20.38 4.65 9.77
CA VAL A 797 -20.63 5.54 8.63
C VAL A 797 -21.16 6.85 9.21
N GLN A 798 -20.44 7.95 8.95
CA GLN A 798 -20.84 9.26 9.43
C GLN A 798 -22.19 9.65 8.80
N SER A 799 -23.19 9.86 9.66
CA SER A 799 -24.51 10.35 9.28
C SER A 799 -24.62 11.88 9.36
N HIS A 800 -23.62 12.55 9.94
CA HIS A 800 -23.65 13.97 10.21
C HIS A 800 -22.24 14.59 10.18
N VAL A 801 -22.17 15.89 9.89
CA VAL A 801 -20.97 16.73 10.01
C VAL A 801 -21.08 17.55 11.29
N GLU A 802 -20.03 17.57 12.09
CA GLU A 802 -19.87 18.47 13.24
C GLU A 802 -18.71 19.43 13.02
N ALA A 803 -18.88 20.68 13.41
CA ALA A 803 -17.81 21.68 13.40
C ALA A 803 -16.77 21.33 14.48
N LYS A 804 -15.48 21.25 14.14
CA LYS A 804 -14.42 20.93 15.12
C LYS A 804 -13.78 22.19 15.71
N SER A 805 -13.91 23.29 14.99
CA SER A 805 -13.35 24.59 15.29
C SER A 805 -14.48 25.59 15.51
N SER A 806 -14.20 26.60 16.33
CA SER A 806 -15.08 27.76 16.40
C SER A 806 -14.75 28.69 15.24
N GLY A 807 -15.78 29.29 14.63
CA GLY A 807 -15.61 30.18 13.49
C GLY A 807 -16.95 30.57 12.85
N THR A 808 -16.88 31.27 11.73
CA THR A 808 -18.03 31.70 10.93
C THR A 808 -18.23 30.77 9.75
N VAL A 809 -19.43 30.22 9.61
CA VAL A 809 -19.80 29.33 8.51
C VAL A 809 -19.96 30.14 7.22
N ARG A 810 -19.36 29.66 6.13
CA ARG A 810 -19.46 30.20 4.79
C ARG A 810 -19.85 29.09 3.81
N PHE A 811 -20.85 29.35 2.97
CA PHE A 811 -21.19 28.44 1.88
C PHE A 811 -20.42 28.78 0.60
N THR A 812 -19.98 27.77 -0.14
CA THR A 812 -19.43 28.01 -1.48
C THR A 812 -20.49 28.54 -2.44
N ALA A 813 -20.07 29.26 -3.49
CA ALA A 813 -20.99 29.76 -4.53
C ALA A 813 -21.79 28.66 -5.24
N THR A 814 -21.31 27.41 -5.19
CA THR A 814 -21.97 26.22 -5.75
C THR A 814 -23.06 25.65 -4.84
N MET A 815 -23.15 26.11 -3.58
CA MET A 815 -24.08 25.60 -2.58
C MET A 815 -25.51 26.10 -2.86
N ARG A 816 -26.41 25.17 -3.15
CA ARG A 816 -27.85 25.46 -3.33
C ARG A 816 -28.63 24.65 -2.32
N TYR A 817 -29.58 25.29 -1.65
CA TYR A 817 -30.46 24.64 -0.68
C TYR A 817 -31.90 25.12 -0.82
N LEU A 818 -32.85 24.26 -0.48
CA LEU A 818 -34.29 24.53 -0.43
C LEU A 818 -34.76 24.51 1.02
N SER A 819 -35.82 25.25 1.34
CA SER A 819 -36.46 25.14 2.65
C SER A 819 -37.74 24.32 2.50
N ASN A 820 -37.85 23.23 3.26
CA ASN A 820 -39.07 22.41 3.30
C ASN A 820 -40.18 23.13 4.09
N ALA A 821 -41.42 22.67 4.02
CA ALA A 821 -42.56 23.22 4.76
C ALA A 821 -42.37 23.21 6.30
N LYS A 822 -41.47 22.36 6.81
CA LYS A 822 -41.05 22.30 8.22
C LYS A 822 -39.98 23.33 8.61
N GLY A 823 -39.49 24.14 7.67
CA GLY A 823 -38.42 25.12 7.88
C GLY A 823 -36.99 24.54 7.86
N GLU A 824 -36.84 23.26 7.57
CA GLU A 824 -35.54 22.59 7.45
C GLU A 824 -34.90 22.89 6.09
N LYS A 825 -33.60 23.23 6.09
CA LYS A 825 -32.84 23.53 4.87
C LYS A 825 -32.24 22.25 4.29
N ILE A 826 -32.62 21.89 3.07
CA ILE A 826 -32.17 20.69 2.37
C ILE A 826 -31.21 21.08 1.24
N VAL A 827 -30.05 20.45 1.17
CA VAL A 827 -29.05 20.69 0.12
C VAL A 827 -29.48 20.06 -1.20
N ILE A 828 -29.50 20.84 -2.28
CA ILE A 828 -29.80 20.39 -3.66
C ILE A 828 -28.58 20.46 -4.60
N SER A 829 -27.48 21.06 -4.16
CA SER A 829 -26.21 21.01 -4.89
C SER A 829 -25.46 19.69 -4.66
N ARG A 830 -24.89 19.10 -5.72
CA ARG A 830 -24.05 17.88 -5.62
C ARG A 830 -22.60 18.19 -5.22
N SER A 831 -22.14 19.43 -5.46
CA SER A 831 -20.81 19.97 -5.16
C SER A 831 -20.89 21.09 -4.11
N GLY A 832 -21.85 20.96 -3.19
CA GLY A 832 -22.04 21.90 -2.10
C GLY A 832 -20.99 21.71 -1.01
N GLU A 833 -20.31 22.78 -0.63
CA GLU A 833 -19.30 22.77 0.43
C GLU A 833 -19.63 23.81 1.48
N VAL A 834 -19.37 23.44 2.73
CA VAL A 834 -19.48 24.32 3.89
C VAL A 834 -18.07 24.55 4.41
N ILE A 835 -17.66 25.81 4.42
CA ILE A 835 -16.36 26.26 4.87
C ILE A 835 -16.55 26.92 6.23
N ILE A 836 -15.69 26.62 7.20
CA ILE A 836 -15.66 27.35 8.47
C ILE A 836 -14.44 28.27 8.42
N THR A 837 -14.71 29.57 8.52
CA THR A 837 -13.69 30.62 8.46
C THR A 837 -13.41 31.19 9.85
N ASP A 838 -12.18 31.62 10.08
CA ASP A 838 -11.79 32.38 11.27
C ASP A 838 -12.26 33.85 11.16
N ASP A 839 -12.09 34.62 12.22
CA ASP A 839 -12.44 36.06 12.25
C ASP A 839 -11.71 36.89 11.18
N ASN A 840 -10.55 36.40 10.71
CA ASN A 840 -9.75 37.00 9.63
C ASN A 840 -10.09 36.48 8.22
N GLY A 841 -11.17 35.70 8.05
CA GLY A 841 -11.58 35.14 6.76
C GLY A 841 -10.71 33.98 6.25
N ARG A 842 -9.79 33.46 7.06
CA ARG A 842 -8.99 32.28 6.75
C ARG A 842 -9.83 31.01 6.88
N GLU A 843 -9.72 30.10 5.92
CA GLU A 843 -10.44 28.82 5.96
C GLU A 843 -9.79 27.88 6.99
N ARG A 844 -10.55 27.44 8.00
CA ARG A 844 -10.11 26.45 8.99
C ARG A 844 -10.61 25.04 8.67
N GLU A 845 -11.84 24.94 8.18
CA GLU A 845 -12.45 23.65 7.83
C GLU A 845 -13.17 23.75 6.50
N ARG A 846 -13.15 22.65 5.75
CA ARG A 846 -13.92 22.48 4.53
C ARG A 846 -14.62 21.14 4.58
N HIS A 847 -15.96 21.17 4.55
CA HIS A 847 -16.82 20.00 4.62
C HIS A 847 -17.66 19.89 3.35
N LYS A 848 -17.52 18.78 2.65
CA LYS A 848 -18.39 18.47 1.52
C LYS A 848 -19.73 17.94 2.03
N VAL A 849 -20.82 18.54 1.59
CA VAL A 849 -22.16 18.16 2.04
C VAL A 849 -22.90 17.44 0.91
N PRO A 850 -23.41 16.21 1.15
CA PRO A 850 -24.06 15.43 0.11
C PRO A 850 -25.44 15.99 -0.26
N TYR A 851 -25.86 15.68 -1.50
CA TYR A 851 -27.21 16.00 -1.98
C TYR A 851 -28.28 15.36 -1.08
N GLY A 852 -29.26 16.16 -0.65
CA GLY A 852 -30.34 15.74 0.24
C GLY A 852 -30.01 15.81 1.73
N ALA A 853 -28.83 16.31 2.11
CA ALA A 853 -28.52 16.55 3.52
C ALA A 853 -29.34 17.70 4.09
N LEU A 854 -29.68 17.58 5.37
CA LEU A 854 -30.35 18.59 6.18
C LEU A 854 -29.30 19.48 6.83
N LEU A 855 -29.29 20.77 6.53
CA LEU A 855 -28.42 21.77 7.14
C LEU A 855 -29.03 22.27 8.45
N SER A 856 -28.23 22.29 9.51
CA SER A 856 -28.59 22.82 10.82
C SER A 856 -28.06 24.24 11.07
N VAL A 857 -27.27 24.79 10.14
CA VAL A 857 -26.65 26.12 10.23
C VAL A 857 -26.94 26.98 9.00
N ALA A 858 -26.87 28.30 9.14
CA ALA A 858 -27.02 29.26 8.05
C ALA A 858 -25.67 29.82 7.57
N ASP A 859 -25.64 30.39 6.35
CA ASP A 859 -24.47 31.14 5.87
C ASP A 859 -24.27 32.39 6.74
N GLY A 860 -23.05 32.59 7.23
CA GLY A 860 -22.69 33.64 8.18
C GLY A 860 -22.95 33.32 9.66
N ASP A 861 -23.45 32.14 10.02
CA ASP A 861 -23.62 31.76 11.43
C ASP A 861 -22.27 31.55 12.12
N THR A 862 -22.15 32.04 13.34
CA THR A 862 -21.04 31.69 14.23
C THR A 862 -21.29 30.33 14.89
N VAL A 863 -20.38 29.39 14.70
CA VAL A 863 -20.44 28.04 15.29
C VAL A 863 -19.35 27.85 16.34
N ARG A 864 -19.67 27.07 17.38
CA ARG A 864 -18.71 26.57 18.36
C ARG A 864 -18.32 25.14 17.99
N ALA A 865 -17.13 24.73 18.40
CA ALA A 865 -16.69 23.34 18.31
C ALA A 865 -17.74 22.39 18.93
N GLY A 866 -18.10 21.33 18.20
CA GLY A 866 -19.09 20.31 18.55
C GLY A 866 -20.52 20.58 18.05
N LYS A 867 -20.80 21.68 17.35
CA LYS A 867 -22.14 21.93 16.79
C LYS A 867 -22.32 21.16 15.48
N THR A 868 -23.43 20.42 15.36
CA THR A 868 -23.81 19.74 14.11
C THR A 868 -24.11 20.75 13.01
N VAL A 869 -23.46 20.59 11.86
CA VAL A 869 -23.55 21.44 10.67
C VAL A 869 -24.58 20.88 9.68
N ALA A 870 -24.52 19.57 9.42
CA ALA A 870 -25.41 18.88 8.48
C ALA A 870 -25.68 17.42 8.92
N ASN A 871 -26.83 16.86 8.56
CA ASN A 871 -27.23 15.48 8.87
C ASN A 871 -27.93 14.82 7.65
N TRP A 872 -27.74 13.52 7.44
CA TRP A 872 -28.37 12.76 6.34
C TRP A 872 -28.50 11.27 6.67
N ASP A 873 -29.29 10.54 5.86
CA ASP A 873 -29.32 9.08 5.89
C ASP A 873 -28.16 8.51 5.04
N PRO A 874 -27.20 7.79 5.63
CA PRO A 874 -26.07 7.24 4.89
C PRO A 874 -26.41 6.04 4.00
N HIS A 875 -27.58 5.41 4.15
CA HIS A 875 -27.94 4.19 3.42
C HIS A 875 -28.80 4.47 2.19
N HIS A 876 -29.38 5.67 2.10
CA HIS A 876 -30.29 6.04 1.03
C HIS A 876 -29.94 7.41 0.48
N ARG A 877 -29.81 7.49 -0.84
CA ARG A 877 -29.78 8.78 -1.52
C ARG A 877 -31.20 9.18 -1.89
N PRO A 878 -31.77 10.25 -1.31
CA PRO A 878 -33.10 10.71 -1.67
C PRO A 878 -33.06 11.41 -3.04
N ILE A 879 -34.14 11.26 -3.81
CA ILE A 879 -34.45 12.08 -4.99
C ILE A 879 -35.50 13.07 -4.55
N ILE A 880 -35.18 14.36 -4.57
CA ILE A 880 -35.99 15.43 -3.98
C ILE A 880 -36.55 16.32 -5.09
N THR A 881 -37.80 16.75 -4.95
CA THR A 881 -38.40 17.72 -5.87
C THR A 881 -38.08 19.17 -5.46
N GLU A 882 -37.70 19.99 -6.44
CA GLU A 882 -37.49 21.44 -6.23
C GLU A 882 -38.80 22.25 -6.33
N TYR A 883 -39.85 21.65 -6.89
CA TYR A 883 -41.12 22.31 -7.17
C TYR A 883 -42.28 21.56 -6.53
N ALA A 884 -43.31 22.30 -6.12
CA ALA A 884 -44.57 21.72 -5.68
C ALA A 884 -45.46 21.42 -6.89
N GLY A 885 -46.30 20.39 -6.78
CA GLY A 885 -47.24 20.02 -7.84
C GLY A 885 -47.83 18.63 -7.64
N THR A 886 -48.73 18.24 -8.52
CA THR A 886 -49.30 16.90 -8.57
C THR A 886 -48.41 15.99 -9.40
N VAL A 887 -47.98 14.86 -8.82
CA VAL A 887 -47.12 13.87 -9.47
C VAL A 887 -47.89 13.16 -10.57
N LYS A 888 -47.33 13.11 -11.77
CA LYS A 888 -47.80 12.26 -12.88
C LYS A 888 -46.67 11.38 -13.37
N PHE A 889 -46.90 10.07 -13.39
CA PHE A 889 -45.94 9.11 -13.92
C PHE A 889 -45.92 9.09 -15.46
N GLU A 890 -44.71 9.05 -16.01
CA GLU A 890 -44.44 8.88 -17.42
C GLU A 890 -43.51 7.67 -17.58
N HIS A 891 -43.92 6.70 -18.40
CA HIS A 891 -43.17 5.44 -18.61
C HIS A 891 -42.90 4.60 -17.34
N VAL A 892 -43.84 4.60 -16.39
CA VAL A 892 -43.83 3.74 -15.18
C VAL A 892 -44.84 2.60 -15.37
N GLU A 893 -44.44 1.59 -16.14
CA GLU A 893 -45.20 0.36 -16.40
C GLU A 893 -44.63 -0.84 -15.64
N GLU A 894 -45.51 -1.55 -14.92
CA GLU A 894 -45.20 -2.76 -14.15
C GLU A 894 -44.76 -3.91 -15.07
N GLY A 895 -43.63 -4.54 -14.74
CA GLY A 895 -43.01 -5.61 -15.53
C GLY A 895 -42.09 -5.13 -16.66
N THR A 896 -42.28 -3.90 -17.16
CA THR A 896 -41.47 -3.34 -18.26
C THR A 896 -40.39 -2.38 -17.77
N THR A 897 -40.74 -1.46 -16.87
CA THR A 897 -39.86 -0.37 -16.38
C THR A 897 -39.70 -0.37 -14.86
N VAL A 898 -40.74 -0.80 -14.13
CA VAL A 898 -40.70 -1.04 -12.69
C VAL A 898 -41.10 -2.48 -12.39
N ALA A 899 -40.43 -3.11 -11.43
CA ALA A 899 -40.86 -4.38 -10.86
C ALA A 899 -41.49 -4.12 -9.50
N LYS A 900 -42.63 -4.75 -9.27
CA LYS A 900 -43.26 -4.78 -7.96
C LYS A 900 -42.52 -5.80 -7.11
N GLN A 901 -41.71 -5.32 -6.18
CA GLN A 901 -41.06 -6.16 -5.20
C GLN A 901 -42.02 -6.34 -4.04
N ILE A 902 -42.56 -7.54 -3.94
CA ILE A 902 -43.40 -7.96 -2.82
C ILE A 902 -42.46 -8.59 -1.81
N ASP A 903 -42.48 -8.09 -0.59
CA ASP A 903 -41.78 -8.73 0.51
C ASP A 903 -42.60 -9.95 0.97
N ASP A 904 -42.00 -11.14 0.88
CA ASP A 904 -42.65 -12.44 1.15
C ASP A 904 -43.22 -12.55 2.57
N VAL A 905 -42.73 -11.73 3.51
CA VAL A 905 -43.16 -11.75 4.92
C VAL A 905 -44.25 -10.71 5.20
N THR A 906 -44.15 -9.51 4.62
CA THR A 906 -45.01 -8.37 4.99
C THR A 906 -46.15 -8.13 4.01
N GLY A 907 -46.06 -8.71 2.79
CA GLY A 907 -47.06 -8.55 1.74
C GLY A 907 -47.14 -7.13 1.16
N LEU A 908 -46.32 -6.19 1.63
CA LEU A 908 -46.24 -4.84 1.10
C LEU A 908 -45.50 -4.86 -0.24
N SER A 909 -46.04 -4.11 -1.19
CA SER A 909 -45.48 -4.00 -2.53
C SER A 909 -44.83 -2.65 -2.73
N THR A 910 -43.53 -2.65 -3.02
CA THR A 910 -42.78 -1.45 -3.42
C THR A 910 -42.45 -1.51 -4.91
N LEU A 911 -42.46 -0.36 -5.57
CA LEU A 911 -42.09 -0.25 -6.99
C LEU A 911 -40.60 0.04 -7.10
N VAL A 912 -39.85 -0.90 -7.67
CA VAL A 912 -38.40 -0.78 -7.87
C VAL A 912 -38.11 -0.65 -9.35
N VAL A 913 -37.34 0.36 -9.74
CA VAL A 913 -36.96 0.58 -11.14
C VAL A 913 -36.00 -0.51 -11.63
N ILE A 914 -36.31 -1.17 -12.74
CA ILE A 914 -35.54 -2.29 -13.30
C ILE A 914 -34.75 -1.94 -14.57
N ASP A 915 -33.61 -2.61 -14.74
CA ASP A 915 -32.70 -2.42 -15.88
C ASP A 915 -33.29 -2.91 -17.21
N ALA A 916 -32.90 -2.26 -18.31
CA ALA A 916 -33.27 -2.61 -19.67
C ALA A 916 -32.76 -3.99 -20.12
N LYS A 917 -31.75 -4.57 -19.46
CA LYS A 917 -31.21 -5.91 -19.77
C LYS A 917 -32.16 -7.08 -19.43
N ARG A 918 -33.12 -6.90 -18.53
CA ARG A 918 -34.13 -7.92 -18.20
C ARG A 918 -35.39 -7.88 -19.10
N ARG A 919 -35.45 -6.98 -20.10
CA ARG A 919 -36.63 -6.76 -20.95
C ARG A 919 -36.76 -7.83 -22.06
N THR A 920 -37.92 -8.49 -22.15
CA THR A 920 -38.23 -9.55 -23.14
C THR A 920 -38.69 -9.02 -24.50
N THR A 921 -39.04 -7.73 -24.64
CA THR A 921 -39.58 -7.16 -25.89
C THR A 921 -38.69 -6.06 -26.49
N ALA A 922 -38.50 -6.11 -27.82
CA ALA A 922 -37.60 -5.22 -28.56
C ALA A 922 -38.07 -3.75 -28.67
N ALA A 923 -39.37 -3.48 -28.48
CA ALA A 923 -39.99 -2.17 -28.60
C ALA A 923 -39.79 -1.26 -27.36
N ALA A 924 -39.49 -1.84 -26.19
CA ALA A 924 -39.31 -1.11 -24.93
C ALA A 924 -37.83 -0.80 -24.60
N LYS A 925 -36.90 -0.97 -25.54
CA LYS A 925 -35.47 -0.65 -25.36
C LYS A 925 -35.24 0.86 -25.49
N GLY A 926 -35.51 1.62 -24.44
CA GLY A 926 -35.15 3.04 -24.38
C GLY A 926 -35.96 3.92 -23.43
N GLN A 927 -37.11 3.45 -22.95
CA GLN A 927 -37.93 4.22 -22.01
C GLN A 927 -37.33 4.19 -20.60
N ARG A 928 -37.19 5.39 -20.00
CA ARG A 928 -36.80 5.60 -18.60
C ARG A 928 -38.05 6.06 -17.83
N PRO A 929 -38.37 5.46 -16.67
CA PRO A 929 -39.47 5.93 -15.84
C PRO A 929 -39.15 7.33 -15.32
N SER A 930 -40.10 8.24 -15.43
CA SER A 930 -39.95 9.61 -14.97
C SER A 930 -41.23 10.18 -14.36
N VAL A 931 -41.07 11.24 -13.58
CA VAL A 931 -42.15 12.01 -12.96
C VAL A 931 -42.19 13.38 -13.57
N LYS A 932 -43.39 13.78 -13.98
CA LYS A 932 -43.75 15.16 -14.27
C LYS A 932 -44.56 15.73 -13.12
N LEU A 933 -44.41 17.04 -12.90
CA LEU A 933 -45.22 17.78 -11.94
C LEU A 933 -46.24 18.63 -12.70
N ILE A 934 -47.47 18.62 -12.21
CA ILE A 934 -48.59 19.40 -12.77
C ILE A 934 -49.04 20.43 -11.74
N ASN A 935 -49.22 21.68 -12.15
CA ASN A 935 -49.78 22.74 -11.31
C ASN A 935 -51.29 22.58 -11.14
N GLU A 936 -51.90 23.34 -10.22
CA GLU A 936 -53.36 23.32 -9.98
C GLU A 936 -54.19 23.68 -11.22
N ALA A 937 -53.59 24.36 -12.21
CA ALA A 937 -54.20 24.70 -13.51
C ALA A 937 -54.13 23.57 -14.57
N GLY A 938 -53.55 22.41 -14.25
CA GLY A 938 -53.40 21.30 -15.20
C GLY A 938 -52.22 21.43 -16.18
N GLU A 939 -51.42 22.48 -16.06
CA GLU A 939 -50.23 22.73 -16.88
C GLU A 939 -48.95 22.16 -16.23
N GLU A 940 -47.98 21.75 -17.06
CA GLU A 940 -46.69 21.23 -16.60
C GLU A 940 -45.88 22.32 -15.89
N VAL A 941 -45.31 22.00 -14.72
CA VAL A 941 -44.44 22.92 -13.99
C VAL A 941 -43.16 23.14 -14.81
N ARG A 942 -42.80 24.39 -15.08
CA ARG A 942 -41.58 24.77 -15.82
C ARG A 942 -40.46 25.15 -14.86
N ILE A 943 -39.22 24.85 -15.25
CA ILE A 943 -38.02 25.24 -14.51
C ILE A 943 -37.87 26.77 -14.57
N ALA A 944 -37.63 27.41 -13.43
CA ALA A 944 -37.49 28.86 -13.35
C ALA A 944 -36.39 29.39 -14.29
N GLY A 945 -36.76 30.22 -15.27
CA GLY A 945 -35.84 30.82 -16.25
C GLY A 945 -35.66 30.04 -17.56
N THR A 946 -36.35 28.91 -17.77
CA THR A 946 -36.30 28.14 -19.02
C THR A 946 -37.69 27.67 -19.47
N ASP A 947 -37.88 27.41 -20.77
CA ASP A 947 -39.12 26.86 -21.32
C ASP A 947 -39.26 25.34 -21.12
N HIS A 948 -38.33 24.70 -20.42
CA HIS A 948 -38.33 23.26 -20.19
C HIS A 948 -39.24 22.87 -19.01
N ALA A 949 -40.10 21.87 -19.24
CA ALA A 949 -40.91 21.25 -18.21
C ALA A 949 -40.04 20.46 -17.22
N VAL A 950 -40.40 20.48 -15.94
CA VAL A 950 -39.73 19.72 -14.86
C VAL A 950 -40.02 18.23 -15.07
N ASN A 951 -39.03 17.52 -15.61
CA ASN A 951 -39.09 16.06 -15.80
C ASN A 951 -37.97 15.40 -14.99
N ILE A 952 -38.35 14.61 -13.98
CA ILE A 952 -37.41 13.94 -13.06
C ILE A 952 -37.40 12.45 -13.39
N SER A 953 -36.32 11.96 -14.00
CA SER A 953 -36.17 10.53 -14.29
C SER A 953 -35.70 9.74 -13.07
N PHE A 954 -36.28 8.56 -12.84
CA PHE A 954 -35.81 7.64 -11.82
C PHE A 954 -34.69 6.73 -12.36
N PRO A 955 -33.53 6.66 -11.67
CA PRO A 955 -32.46 5.75 -12.05
C PRO A 955 -32.80 4.29 -11.70
N VAL A 956 -32.10 3.36 -12.34
CA VAL A 956 -32.24 1.92 -12.07
C VAL A 956 -31.92 1.62 -10.61
N GLY A 957 -32.73 0.78 -9.97
CA GLY A 957 -32.61 0.42 -8.55
C GLY A 957 -33.26 1.41 -7.59
N ALA A 958 -33.78 2.55 -8.07
CA ALA A 958 -34.54 3.46 -7.22
C ALA A 958 -35.86 2.82 -6.75
N VAL A 959 -36.16 2.97 -5.47
CA VAL A 959 -37.44 2.61 -4.86
C VAL A 959 -38.33 3.85 -4.89
N ILE A 960 -39.43 3.79 -5.64
CA ILE A 960 -40.37 4.91 -5.78
C ILE A 960 -41.18 5.02 -4.49
N ALA A 961 -41.13 6.19 -3.85
CA ALA A 961 -41.79 6.45 -2.56
C ALA A 961 -43.17 7.10 -2.72
N VAL A 962 -43.42 7.77 -3.85
CA VAL A 962 -44.66 8.49 -4.15
C VAL A 962 -45.62 7.67 -5.01
N ARG A 963 -46.89 8.05 -5.01
CA ARG A 963 -47.94 7.44 -5.87
C ARG A 963 -48.32 8.39 -7.00
N ASP A 964 -48.84 7.82 -8.10
CA ASP A 964 -49.40 8.61 -9.20
C ASP A 964 -50.60 9.43 -8.69
N GLY A 965 -50.63 10.73 -9.02
CA GLY A 965 -51.64 11.67 -8.54
C GLY A 965 -51.41 12.23 -7.12
N GLN A 966 -50.32 11.88 -6.44
CA GLN A 966 -49.97 12.45 -5.13
C GLN A 966 -49.56 13.91 -5.27
N GLN A 967 -50.08 14.78 -4.40
CA GLN A 967 -49.65 16.17 -4.31
C GLN A 967 -48.35 16.22 -3.49
N VAL A 968 -47.28 16.78 -4.07
CA VAL A 968 -45.97 16.90 -3.43
C VAL A 968 -45.59 18.36 -3.21
N GLN A 969 -44.90 18.63 -2.10
CA GLN A 969 -44.38 19.95 -1.75
C GLN A 969 -42.89 20.08 -2.08
N VAL A 970 -42.40 21.33 -2.08
CA VAL A 970 -40.97 21.63 -2.29
C VAL A 970 -40.14 20.94 -1.21
N GLY A 971 -39.12 20.18 -1.61
CA GLY A 971 -38.26 19.43 -0.68
C GLY A 971 -38.76 18.03 -0.31
N GLU A 972 -39.84 17.54 -0.91
CA GLU A 972 -40.36 16.19 -0.67
C GLU A 972 -39.60 15.10 -1.46
N VAL A 973 -39.47 13.91 -0.89
CA VAL A 973 -38.69 12.80 -1.46
C VAL A 973 -39.58 11.97 -2.40
N LEU A 974 -39.25 11.98 -3.70
CA LEU A 974 -39.96 11.23 -4.74
C LEU A 974 -39.55 9.75 -4.77
N ALA A 975 -38.27 9.47 -4.59
CA ALA A 975 -37.73 8.11 -4.59
C ALA A 975 -36.47 8.03 -3.75
N ARG A 976 -36.12 6.81 -3.32
CA ARG A 976 -34.89 6.53 -2.58
C ARG A 976 -34.04 5.56 -3.37
N ILE A 977 -32.77 5.90 -3.54
CA ILE A 977 -31.80 4.99 -4.12
C ILE A 977 -31.09 4.32 -2.95
N PRO A 978 -31.30 3.01 -2.70
CA PRO A 978 -30.50 2.28 -1.74
C PRO A 978 -29.05 2.31 -2.24
N GLN A 979 -28.16 2.89 -1.45
CA GLN A 979 -26.74 2.79 -1.73
C GLN A 979 -26.29 1.40 -1.30
N GLU A 980 -25.76 0.62 -2.24
CA GLU A 980 -24.96 -0.53 -1.85
C GLU A 980 -23.79 0.00 -1.04
N VAL A 981 -23.84 -0.27 0.26
CA VAL A 981 -22.73 0.04 1.16
C VAL A 981 -21.50 -0.60 0.54
N SER A 982 -20.49 0.23 0.26
CA SER A 982 -19.15 -0.22 -0.09
C SER A 982 -18.85 -1.45 0.76
N LYS A 983 -18.68 -2.61 0.11
CA LYS A 983 -18.06 -3.77 0.77
C LYS A 983 -16.89 -3.22 1.56
N THR A 984 -16.78 -3.61 2.83
CA THR A 984 -15.68 -3.18 3.71
C THR A 984 -14.41 -3.13 2.86
N ARG A 985 -13.77 -1.96 2.77
CA ARG A 985 -12.44 -1.81 2.17
C ARG A 985 -11.51 -2.59 3.09
N ASP A 986 -11.53 -3.91 2.88
CA ASP A 986 -10.77 -4.85 3.67
C ASP A 986 -9.30 -4.51 3.48
N ILE A 987 -8.51 -4.67 4.54
CA ILE A 987 -7.05 -4.48 4.59
C ILE A 987 -6.39 -5.12 3.37
N THR A 988 -6.98 -6.23 2.90
CA THR A 988 -6.52 -7.03 1.79
C THR A 988 -7.00 -6.60 0.39
N GLY A 989 -8.03 -5.75 0.29
CA GLY A 989 -8.57 -5.21 -0.97
C GLY A 989 -7.81 -3.99 -1.50
N GLY A 990 -7.02 -3.33 -0.65
CA GLY A 990 -6.23 -2.14 -1.02
C GLY A 990 -5.03 -2.43 -1.93
N LEU A 991 -4.32 -3.55 -1.73
CA LEU A 991 -3.11 -3.86 -2.50
C LEU A 991 -3.37 -4.12 -4.00
N PRO A 992 -4.43 -4.86 -4.41
CA PRO A 992 -4.83 -4.94 -5.81
C PRO A 992 -5.08 -3.58 -6.45
N ARG A 993 -5.70 -2.65 -5.71
CA ARG A 993 -5.93 -1.28 -6.18
C ARG A 993 -4.62 -0.52 -6.39
N VAL A 994 -3.68 -0.63 -5.44
CA VAL A 994 -2.32 -0.06 -5.59
C VAL A 994 -1.62 -0.63 -6.83
N ALA A 995 -1.73 -1.94 -7.06
CA ALA A 995 -1.18 -2.57 -8.26
C ALA A 995 -1.86 -2.08 -9.55
N GLU A 996 -3.18 -1.86 -9.55
CA GLU A 996 -3.90 -1.29 -10.69
C GLU A 996 -3.46 0.14 -11.02
N LEU A 997 -3.22 0.96 -10.00
CA LEU A 997 -2.72 2.33 -10.13
C LEU A 997 -1.31 2.35 -10.74
N PHE A 998 -0.38 1.53 -10.23
CA PHE A 998 0.97 1.42 -10.81
C PHE A 998 1.00 0.80 -12.21
N GLU A 999 0.04 -0.08 -12.53
CA GLU A 999 -0.13 -0.61 -13.88
C GLU A 999 -0.74 0.40 -14.86
N ALA A 1000 -1.21 1.55 -14.37
CA ALA A 1000 -1.97 2.55 -15.12
C ALA A 1000 -3.10 1.90 -15.95
N ARG A 1001 -3.84 0.94 -15.36
CA ARG A 1001 -4.96 0.30 -16.05
C ARG A 1001 -6.19 1.20 -15.99
N SER A 1002 -6.80 1.44 -17.14
CA SER A 1002 -8.12 2.06 -17.20
C SER A 1002 -9.13 1.21 -16.41
N PRO A 1003 -9.85 1.81 -15.44
CA PRO A 1003 -10.91 1.11 -14.72
C PRO A 1003 -11.96 0.56 -15.68
N LYS A 1004 -12.51 -0.63 -15.39
CA LYS A 1004 -13.54 -1.24 -16.25
C LYS A 1004 -14.80 -0.39 -16.38
N ASP A 1005 -15.12 0.36 -15.34
CA ASP A 1005 -16.22 1.32 -15.32
C ASP A 1005 -15.70 2.73 -15.07
N ALA A 1006 -14.78 3.19 -15.91
CA ALA A 1006 -14.19 4.52 -15.76
C ALA A 1006 -15.23 5.65 -15.89
N GLY A 1007 -15.12 6.65 -15.03
CA GLY A 1007 -15.80 7.93 -15.20
C GLY A 1007 -15.28 8.65 -16.45
N ILE A 1008 -16.05 9.59 -16.97
CA ILE A 1008 -15.67 10.41 -18.13
C ILE A 1008 -15.49 11.86 -17.64
N LEU A 1009 -14.33 12.44 -17.96
CA LEU A 1009 -14.03 13.85 -17.69
C LEU A 1009 -14.35 14.71 -18.91
N ALA A 1010 -14.69 15.98 -18.68
CA ALA A 1010 -14.88 16.96 -19.75
C ALA A 1010 -13.55 17.30 -20.43
N GLU A 1011 -13.44 17.13 -21.75
CA GLU A 1011 -12.18 17.45 -22.44
C GLU A 1011 -11.98 18.94 -22.70
N VAL A 1012 -13.08 19.69 -22.75
CA VAL A 1012 -13.12 21.12 -23.03
C VAL A 1012 -14.05 21.80 -22.02
N THR A 1013 -13.78 23.08 -21.76
CA THR A 1013 -14.66 23.92 -20.95
C THR A 1013 -15.78 24.43 -21.85
N GLY A 1014 -17.04 24.32 -21.42
CA GLY A 1014 -18.14 24.75 -22.28
C GLY A 1014 -19.52 24.37 -21.77
N THR A 1015 -20.53 24.71 -22.55
CA THR A 1015 -21.93 24.40 -22.23
C THR A 1015 -22.27 23.00 -22.71
N VAL A 1016 -22.80 22.17 -21.82
CA VAL A 1016 -23.24 20.81 -22.12
C VAL A 1016 -24.63 20.84 -22.75
N SER A 1017 -24.79 20.10 -23.85
CA SER A 1017 -26.09 19.80 -24.47
C SER A 1017 -26.21 18.33 -24.85
N PHE A 1018 -27.45 17.83 -24.98
CA PHE A 1018 -27.69 16.45 -25.42
C PHE A 1018 -28.14 16.40 -26.89
N GLY A 1019 -27.38 15.66 -27.69
CA GLY A 1019 -27.68 15.45 -29.11
C GLY A 1019 -28.63 14.27 -29.35
N LYS A 1020 -28.92 13.99 -30.63
CA LYS A 1020 -29.78 12.87 -31.03
C LYS A 1020 -29.19 11.51 -30.62
N ASP A 1021 -29.99 10.71 -29.92
CA ASP A 1021 -29.61 9.39 -29.43
C ASP A 1021 -29.25 8.39 -30.55
N THR A 1022 -28.20 7.60 -30.31
CA THR A 1022 -27.80 6.47 -31.16
C THR A 1022 -28.21 5.15 -30.49
N LYS A 1023 -28.29 4.03 -31.24
CA LYS A 1023 -28.57 2.70 -30.67
C LYS A 1023 -27.58 2.35 -29.54
N GLY A 1024 -28.05 2.43 -28.29
CA GLY A 1024 -27.32 2.03 -27.08
C GLY A 1024 -26.40 3.09 -26.46
N LYS A 1025 -26.20 4.25 -27.10
CA LYS A 1025 -25.36 5.34 -26.58
C LYS A 1025 -26.09 6.68 -26.68
N GLN A 1026 -25.97 7.49 -25.63
CA GLN A 1026 -26.43 8.87 -25.56
C GLN A 1026 -25.31 9.79 -26.08
N ARG A 1027 -25.66 10.76 -26.92
CA ARG A 1027 -24.71 11.73 -27.48
C ARG A 1027 -24.72 12.97 -26.60
N LEU A 1028 -23.59 13.28 -25.99
CA LEU A 1028 -23.34 14.49 -25.23
C LEU A 1028 -22.49 15.42 -26.10
N VAL A 1029 -22.88 16.68 -26.22
CA VAL A 1029 -22.15 17.70 -26.98
C VAL A 1029 -21.72 18.79 -26.02
N ILE A 1030 -20.44 19.13 -25.99
CA ILE A 1030 -19.92 20.26 -25.22
C ILE A 1030 -19.55 21.35 -26.23
N THR A 1031 -20.18 22.51 -26.12
CA THR A 1031 -19.90 23.67 -26.97
C THR A 1031 -18.94 24.59 -26.23
N ASP A 1032 -17.73 24.74 -26.78
CA ASP A 1032 -16.68 25.61 -26.22
C ASP A 1032 -17.05 27.11 -26.39
N LEU A 1033 -16.30 27.99 -25.74
CA LEU A 1033 -16.39 29.45 -25.84
C LEU A 1033 -16.25 29.95 -27.29
N ASP A 1034 -15.45 29.25 -28.10
CA ASP A 1034 -15.26 29.51 -29.54
C ASP A 1034 -16.39 28.93 -30.43
N LYS A 1035 -17.47 28.42 -29.82
CA LYS A 1035 -18.63 27.79 -30.48
C LYS A 1035 -18.30 26.53 -31.30
N GLN A 1036 -17.19 25.85 -31.01
CA GLN A 1036 -16.91 24.53 -31.56
C GLN A 1036 -17.62 23.44 -30.73
N GLU A 1037 -18.27 22.52 -31.42
CA GLU A 1037 -19.01 21.41 -30.82
C GLU A 1037 -18.12 20.17 -30.70
N HIS A 1038 -17.93 19.68 -29.47
CA HIS A 1038 -17.21 18.46 -29.17
C HIS A 1038 -18.18 17.36 -28.74
N GLU A 1039 -18.18 16.23 -29.44
CA GLU A 1039 -19.19 15.20 -29.26
C GLU A 1039 -18.66 13.94 -28.58
N TYR A 1040 -19.43 13.42 -27.64
CA TYR A 1040 -19.11 12.26 -26.83
C TYR A 1040 -20.24 11.24 -26.86
N LEU A 1041 -19.89 9.97 -27.07
CA LEU A 1041 -20.85 8.87 -27.09
C LEU A 1041 -20.78 8.09 -25.78
N ILE A 1042 -21.71 8.40 -24.87
CA ILE A 1042 -21.78 7.83 -23.52
C ILE A 1042 -22.76 6.65 -23.54
N ALA A 1043 -22.42 5.55 -22.89
CA ALA A 1043 -23.32 4.40 -22.82
C ALA A 1043 -24.56 4.74 -21.95
N LYS A 1044 -25.75 4.34 -22.40
CA LYS A 1044 -27.03 4.75 -21.76
C LYS A 1044 -27.23 4.19 -20.35
N ASP A 1045 -26.44 3.21 -19.95
CA ASP A 1045 -26.42 2.58 -18.62
C ASP A 1045 -25.59 3.36 -17.60
N LYS A 1046 -24.71 4.27 -18.03
CA LYS A 1046 -23.90 5.07 -17.12
C LYS A 1046 -24.68 6.26 -16.54
N HIS A 1047 -24.40 6.59 -15.28
CA HIS A 1047 -25.01 7.72 -14.59
C HIS A 1047 -24.30 9.03 -14.93
N LEU A 1048 -25.05 9.99 -15.48
CA LEU A 1048 -24.57 11.33 -15.79
C LEU A 1048 -24.70 12.23 -14.55
N LEU A 1049 -23.65 12.99 -14.27
CA LEU A 1049 -23.59 13.96 -13.18
C LEU A 1049 -24.07 15.36 -13.61
N VAL A 1050 -24.03 15.64 -14.91
CA VAL A 1050 -24.30 16.96 -15.52
C VAL A 1050 -25.70 17.04 -16.13
N HIS A 1051 -26.24 18.25 -16.17
CA HIS A 1051 -27.56 18.56 -16.75
C HIS A 1051 -27.44 19.35 -18.06
N ASP A 1052 -28.54 19.38 -18.82
CA ASP A 1052 -28.62 20.14 -20.06
C ASP A 1052 -28.51 21.65 -19.77
N GLY A 1053 -27.68 22.35 -20.53
CA GLY A 1053 -27.39 23.78 -20.33
C GLY A 1053 -26.38 24.10 -19.21
N GLN A 1054 -25.83 23.10 -18.53
CA GLN A 1054 -24.80 23.31 -17.50
C GLN A 1054 -23.45 23.64 -18.14
N VAL A 1055 -22.74 24.63 -17.60
CA VAL A 1055 -21.34 24.91 -17.97
C VAL A 1055 -20.43 23.97 -17.16
N VAL A 1056 -19.57 23.24 -17.86
CA VAL A 1056 -18.55 22.36 -17.27
C VAL A 1056 -17.17 22.88 -17.57
N ASN A 1057 -16.25 22.71 -16.62
CA ASN A 1057 -14.84 23.02 -16.83
C ASN A 1057 -14.09 21.81 -17.37
N LYS A 1058 -13.03 22.06 -18.15
CA LYS A 1058 -12.10 21.01 -18.58
C LYS A 1058 -11.58 20.23 -17.36
N GLY A 1059 -11.68 18.91 -17.43
CA GLY A 1059 -11.29 17.99 -16.36
C GLY A 1059 -12.38 17.73 -15.31
N GLU A 1060 -13.56 18.37 -15.42
CA GLU A 1060 -14.69 18.10 -14.53
C GLU A 1060 -15.36 16.75 -14.85
N MET A 1061 -15.84 16.04 -13.83
CA MET A 1061 -16.43 14.71 -13.99
C MET A 1061 -17.87 14.80 -14.54
N ILE A 1062 -18.08 14.28 -15.74
CA ILE A 1062 -19.37 14.25 -16.45
C ILE A 1062 -20.15 12.99 -16.08
N VAL A 1063 -19.45 11.85 -16.04
CA VAL A 1063 -20.02 10.53 -15.76
C VAL A 1063 -19.40 10.00 -14.49
N ASP A 1064 -20.25 9.54 -13.59
CA ASP A 1064 -19.83 8.97 -12.31
C ASP A 1064 -18.99 7.70 -12.53
N GLY A 1065 -17.96 7.54 -11.72
CA GLY A 1065 -17.04 6.41 -11.79
C GLY A 1065 -15.59 6.79 -11.42
N PRO A 1066 -14.73 5.77 -11.16
CA PRO A 1066 -13.31 5.99 -10.93
C PRO A 1066 -12.65 6.70 -12.13
N VAL A 1067 -11.82 7.70 -11.83
CA VAL A 1067 -11.09 8.49 -12.83
C VAL A 1067 -10.09 7.61 -13.57
N ASP A 1068 -9.97 7.78 -14.90
CA ASP A 1068 -8.91 7.15 -15.69
C ASP A 1068 -7.62 7.98 -15.60
N PRO A 1069 -6.50 7.40 -15.12
CA PRO A 1069 -5.20 8.07 -15.09
C PRO A 1069 -4.74 8.63 -16.45
N HIS A 1070 -5.10 7.99 -17.57
CA HIS A 1070 -4.70 8.46 -18.90
C HIS A 1070 -5.42 9.75 -19.30
N ASP A 1071 -6.69 9.87 -18.95
CA ASP A 1071 -7.46 11.08 -19.21
C ASP A 1071 -7.02 12.22 -18.29
N LEU A 1072 -6.70 11.91 -17.03
CA LEU A 1072 -6.17 12.90 -16.10
C LEU A 1072 -4.87 13.54 -16.61
N LEU A 1073 -3.94 12.72 -17.11
CA LEU A 1073 -2.69 13.19 -17.70
C LEU A 1073 -2.93 14.08 -18.93
N ARG A 1074 -3.83 13.66 -19.82
CA ARG A 1074 -4.12 14.37 -21.07
C ARG A 1074 -4.81 15.71 -20.81
N LEU A 1075 -5.67 15.78 -19.80
CA LEU A 1075 -6.53 16.94 -19.57
C LEU A 1075 -5.95 17.93 -18.56
N LEU A 1076 -5.43 17.45 -17.43
CA LEU A 1076 -4.93 18.27 -16.32
C LEU A 1076 -3.40 18.29 -16.20
N GLY A 1077 -2.69 17.40 -16.91
CA GLY A 1077 -1.23 17.37 -16.95
C GLY A 1077 -0.58 16.45 -15.91
N ILE A 1078 0.75 16.53 -15.83
CA ILE A 1078 1.57 15.61 -15.03
C ILE A 1078 1.40 15.86 -13.53
N GLU A 1079 1.30 17.11 -13.11
CA GLU A 1079 1.24 17.48 -11.69
C GLU A 1079 -0.02 16.93 -11.01
N GLU A 1080 -1.19 17.09 -11.64
CA GLU A 1080 -2.43 16.54 -11.07
C GLU A 1080 -2.51 15.02 -11.14
N LEU A 1081 -1.95 14.40 -12.20
CA LEU A 1081 -1.82 12.94 -12.22
C LEU A 1081 -0.96 12.45 -11.06
N ALA A 1082 0.19 13.09 -10.83
CA ALA A 1082 1.10 12.71 -9.77
C ALA A 1082 0.44 12.85 -8.40
N ARG A 1083 -0.25 13.98 -8.15
CA ARG A 1083 -1.01 14.20 -6.92
C ARG A 1083 -2.06 13.12 -6.72
N TYR A 1084 -2.88 12.85 -7.73
CA TYR A 1084 -3.92 11.81 -7.67
C TYR A 1084 -3.35 10.42 -7.34
N ILE A 1085 -2.28 10.00 -8.01
CA ILE A 1085 -1.67 8.69 -7.75
C ILE A 1085 -1.05 8.63 -6.35
N ILE A 1086 -0.33 9.68 -5.94
CA ILE A 1086 0.31 9.73 -4.61
C ILE A 1086 -0.76 9.66 -3.53
N ASP A 1087 -1.81 10.47 -3.63
CA ASP A 1087 -2.87 10.53 -2.62
C ASP A 1087 -3.62 9.19 -2.55
N GLU A 1088 -4.08 8.62 -3.67
CA GLU A 1088 -4.78 7.33 -3.67
C GLU A 1088 -3.94 6.16 -3.14
N VAL A 1089 -2.64 6.12 -3.48
CA VAL A 1089 -1.75 5.08 -2.97
C VAL A 1089 -1.49 5.30 -1.48
N GLN A 1090 -1.18 6.53 -1.07
CA GLN A 1090 -0.93 6.84 0.33
C GLN A 1090 -2.16 6.65 1.20
N ASP A 1091 -3.38 6.94 0.73
CA ASP A 1091 -4.61 6.69 1.46
C ASP A 1091 -4.74 5.22 1.85
N VAL A 1092 -4.35 4.30 0.96
CA VAL A 1092 -4.34 2.86 1.25
C VAL A 1092 -3.34 2.52 2.36
N TYR A 1093 -2.16 3.14 2.38
CA TYR A 1093 -1.16 2.93 3.43
C TYR A 1093 -1.55 3.61 4.75
N ARG A 1094 -2.06 4.85 4.69
CA ARG A 1094 -2.52 5.66 5.84
C ARG A 1094 -3.71 5.04 6.54
N LEU A 1095 -4.68 4.49 5.80
CA LEU A 1095 -5.79 3.70 6.37
C LEU A 1095 -5.30 2.51 7.22
N GLN A 1096 -4.08 2.07 7.02
CA GLN A 1096 -3.46 0.98 7.78
C GLN A 1096 -2.44 1.45 8.83
N GLY A 1097 -2.32 2.76 9.04
CA GLY A 1097 -1.39 3.36 9.98
C GLY A 1097 0.08 3.27 9.55
N VAL A 1098 0.34 3.09 8.25
CA VAL A 1098 1.67 3.25 7.66
C VAL A 1098 1.77 4.68 7.13
N LYS A 1099 2.83 5.39 7.55
CA LYS A 1099 3.15 6.75 7.11
C LYS A 1099 4.10 6.70 5.92
#